data_AF-A0A1T5DQ13-F1
#
_entry.id   AF-A0A1T5DQ13-F1
#
_cell.length_a   1.000
_cell.length_b   1.000
_cell.length_c   1.000
_cell.angle_alpha   90.00
_cell.angle_beta   90.00
_cell.angle_gamma   90.00
#
_symmetry.space_group_name_H-M   'P 1'
#
loop_
_entity.id
_entity.type
_entity.pdbx_description
1 polymer ?
#
loop_
_entity_poly.entity_id
_entity_poly.type
_entity_poly.pdbx_seq_one_letter_code
_entity_poly.pdbx_strand_id
1 'polypeptide(L)'
;MVPFLKVVAEDIQKRFGNDLSEIAIVFNNKRPITYLKKHLADTYGQAIWSPQFYTIQEFFALSSNAEQVSQLTQFFYLFELHNELLVQEGLAPESLEEFYPIAEIILSDFSQLDYDLVDIDHIFMELYDTSRIDIEFQHLTTEQQNFIRQFWQSFSMAGHTGVQQRFLKLWKRLPTLYKNFKTQLQSLKQSNFPTIYRNLVEGPVDNPDFLVPYKKILFVGFNALNNAEARLFKRWQEEERALFYFDTDSYYLEDVQQEAGLFIRRNIFQTGLINAIADNSDVIGSRKDTVHLYASTGKVSQTKLLHQVLLDQELEGKSAAILLADETLLVPLLQSLPDIKVNITTGFPLTQSPIFGVLSLWMDVHEDISHLKKKKIPYQYLETFLNNPMSRISSEEKKTSQEFVNEKQLFEIELEDIQISSSTLPHFFRPLNNAKEVIPTLVHILDNLLLSLAQDSQIKQIDANLLIETKKVLNQLHLGFSKIPQLSVVFQIGLIRKAIVTINSAIEGDPLDGLQIMGLLESRCLNFDHVYILGANEGVLPKTSSGVTFLPNNLRRAYGLPILENQDALTAYLFYRHFQYSENIHIFYNSIVDESSSGEESRFIRQLEFESQFQFAKHQQQQSIQFPPASPELVVPKTEAIWDKMYNTFVRNKRRISATALTTYLASPLQFFLKHVAEIKEPPAISQEFEMNRLGTVIHEVMEKILFPYKGIETFTSTDELKEKIGTIESLVLQEIGNQYHSTFNSIEELNSLQTIMHKIGCEYVKMYLQYDIDHYQSFRIVELENDQDYTIDFEININDRPEVVTLYGIIDRVDQVVTDLGEVKTRIVDYKTGADVVKFSTMEKVLAANTENKALVQTLFYTYVFEQVTGHRGLEPHLYVARKMRDEGTLFYGSYGALMEGQFLAEQKANFVDFMRATLEEIFNPAIPFRHNPDTQIYPSDPYTLFYRNAVSINEESEL
;
A
#
# COMPACT_ATOMS: atom_id res chain seq x y z
N MET A 1 -4.27 16.80 -42.60
CA MET A 1 -5.29 16.08 -43.42
C MET A 1 -6.70 16.40 -42.92
N VAL A 2 -7.77 15.98 -43.61
CA VAL A 2 -9.16 16.24 -43.15
C VAL A 2 -9.57 15.14 -42.16
N PRO A 3 -9.98 15.47 -40.92
CA PRO A 3 -10.44 14.47 -39.93
C PRO A 3 -11.65 13.65 -40.39
N PHE A 4 -11.76 12.40 -39.94
CA PHE A 4 -12.84 11.48 -40.32
C PHE A 4 -14.24 12.08 -40.10
N LEU A 5 -14.52 12.61 -38.90
CA LEU A 5 -15.84 13.21 -38.61
C LEU A 5 -16.14 14.47 -39.43
N LYS A 6 -15.10 15.17 -39.92
CA LYS A 6 -15.28 16.29 -40.85
C LYS A 6 -15.68 15.79 -42.23
N VAL A 7 -15.07 14.71 -42.73
CA VAL A 7 -15.48 14.05 -43.99
C VAL A 7 -16.93 13.55 -43.89
N VAL A 8 -17.32 12.97 -42.75
CA VAL A 8 -18.71 12.55 -42.49
C VAL A 8 -19.67 13.75 -42.55
N ALA A 9 -19.32 14.89 -41.93
CA ALA A 9 -20.13 16.10 -41.96
C ALA A 9 -20.31 16.66 -43.38
N GLU A 10 -19.24 16.65 -44.19
CA GLU A 10 -19.25 17.08 -45.59
C GLU A 10 -20.13 16.18 -46.47
N ASP A 11 -20.07 14.85 -46.28
CA ASP A 11 -20.91 13.90 -47.01
C ASP A 11 -22.40 14.02 -46.60
N ILE A 12 -22.69 14.22 -45.30
CA ILE A 12 -24.04 14.49 -44.80
C ILE A 12 -24.62 15.73 -45.49
N GLN A 13 -23.87 16.84 -45.55
CA GLN A 13 -24.30 18.06 -46.23
C GLN A 13 -24.58 17.82 -47.70
N LYS A 14 -23.69 17.09 -48.38
CA LYS A 14 -23.83 16.76 -49.80
C LYS A 14 -25.06 15.91 -50.10
N ARG A 15 -25.40 14.95 -49.25
CA ARG A 15 -26.51 14.00 -49.46
C ARG A 15 -27.87 14.55 -49.04
N PHE A 16 -27.94 15.27 -47.93
CA PHE A 16 -29.20 15.63 -47.28
C PHE A 16 -29.51 17.13 -47.31
N GLY A 17 -28.55 17.97 -47.72
CA GLY A 17 -28.73 19.42 -47.70
C GLY A 17 -29.10 19.90 -46.30
N ASN A 18 -30.13 20.73 -46.17
CA ASN A 18 -30.56 21.31 -44.88
C ASN A 18 -31.64 20.48 -44.16
N ASP A 19 -32.12 19.36 -44.72
CA ASP A 19 -33.20 18.54 -44.13
C ASP A 19 -32.63 17.42 -43.24
N LEU A 20 -32.19 17.78 -42.03
CA LEU A 20 -31.60 16.83 -41.08
C LEU A 20 -32.51 16.44 -39.91
N SER A 21 -33.68 17.07 -39.75
CA SER A 21 -34.55 16.86 -38.56
C SER A 21 -35.11 15.44 -38.45
N GLU A 22 -35.19 14.72 -39.57
CA GLU A 22 -35.68 13.33 -39.66
C GLU A 22 -34.53 12.33 -39.83
N ILE A 23 -33.32 12.71 -39.41
CA ILE A 23 -32.12 11.86 -39.46
C ILE A 23 -31.71 11.46 -38.06
N ALA A 24 -31.49 10.16 -37.84
CA ALA A 24 -30.85 9.64 -36.64
C ALA A 24 -29.37 9.35 -36.91
N ILE A 25 -28.47 9.85 -36.08
CA ILE A 25 -27.04 9.54 -36.11
C ILE A 25 -26.69 8.74 -34.86
N VAL A 26 -26.18 7.53 -35.06
CA VAL A 26 -25.91 6.55 -34.02
C VAL A 26 -24.41 6.33 -33.89
N PHE A 27 -23.92 6.35 -32.65
CA PHE A 27 -22.53 6.10 -32.28
C PHE A 27 -22.42 5.00 -31.23
N ASN A 28 -21.20 4.48 -31.04
CA ASN A 28 -20.91 3.54 -29.94
C ASN A 28 -20.88 4.20 -28.56
N ASN A 29 -20.54 5.49 -28.47
CA ASN A 29 -20.51 6.26 -27.23
C ASN A 29 -20.88 7.72 -27.50
N LYS A 30 -21.07 8.53 -26.46
CA LYS A 30 -21.54 9.92 -26.59
C LYS A 30 -20.48 10.90 -27.07
N ARG A 31 -19.20 10.55 -27.01
CA ARG A 31 -18.12 11.53 -27.17
C ARG A 31 -18.00 12.10 -28.60
N PRO A 32 -18.04 11.30 -29.68
CA PRO A 32 -18.02 11.79 -31.06
C PRO A 32 -19.16 12.75 -31.39
N ILE A 33 -20.28 12.70 -30.67
CA ILE A 33 -21.46 13.56 -30.92
C ILE A 33 -21.07 15.03 -30.86
N THR A 34 -20.29 15.45 -29.86
CA THR A 34 -19.88 16.85 -29.70
C THR A 34 -18.96 17.30 -30.84
N TYR A 35 -18.01 16.45 -31.24
CA TYR A 35 -17.10 16.75 -32.35
C TYR A 35 -17.83 16.80 -33.69
N LEU A 36 -18.75 15.86 -33.95
CA LEU A 36 -19.54 15.90 -35.18
C LEU A 36 -20.48 17.12 -35.21
N LYS A 37 -21.07 17.52 -34.08
CA LYS A 37 -21.86 18.77 -34.00
C LYS A 37 -21.01 20.00 -34.37
N LYS A 38 -19.77 20.09 -33.88
CA LYS A 38 -18.84 21.15 -34.26
C LYS A 38 -18.56 21.13 -35.77
N HIS A 39 -18.20 19.96 -36.31
CA HIS A 39 -17.93 19.84 -37.76
C HIS A 39 -19.15 20.15 -38.62
N LEU A 40 -20.36 19.74 -38.22
CA LEU A 40 -21.58 20.14 -38.92
C LEU A 40 -21.79 21.66 -38.88
N ALA A 41 -21.57 22.30 -37.73
CA ALA A 41 -21.68 23.76 -37.63
C ALA A 41 -20.67 24.47 -38.55
N ASP A 42 -19.40 24.03 -38.54
CA ASP A 42 -18.32 24.59 -39.35
C ASP A 42 -18.58 24.38 -40.86
N THR A 43 -19.06 23.19 -41.26
CA THR A 43 -19.31 22.84 -42.66
C THR A 43 -20.55 23.54 -43.24
N TYR A 44 -21.59 23.77 -42.43
CA TYR A 44 -22.80 24.45 -42.91
C TYR A 44 -22.70 25.97 -42.87
N GLY A 45 -21.97 26.55 -41.91
CA GLY A 45 -21.80 28.00 -41.77
C GLY A 45 -23.10 28.79 -41.54
N GLN A 46 -24.22 28.12 -41.27
CA GLN A 46 -25.55 28.69 -41.04
C GLN A 46 -26.34 27.84 -40.04
N ALA A 47 -27.39 28.42 -39.46
CA ALA A 47 -28.30 27.69 -38.58
C ALA A 47 -29.10 26.63 -39.36
N ILE A 48 -29.11 25.39 -38.86
CA ILE A 48 -29.86 24.25 -39.41
C ILE A 48 -30.63 23.53 -38.30
N TRP A 49 -31.65 22.77 -38.68
CA TRP A 49 -32.31 21.84 -37.76
C TRP A 49 -31.36 20.68 -37.47
N SER A 50 -31.05 20.44 -36.20
CA SER A 50 -30.13 19.37 -35.80
C SER A 50 -30.73 17.98 -36.06
N PRO A 51 -29.94 17.00 -36.53
CA PRO A 51 -30.34 15.60 -36.46
C PRO A 51 -30.43 15.13 -35.01
N GLN A 52 -31.05 13.97 -34.82
CA GLN A 52 -31.14 13.30 -33.53
C GLN A 52 -29.91 12.41 -33.32
N PHE A 53 -29.31 12.48 -32.15
CA PHE A 53 -28.08 11.73 -31.84
C PHE A 53 -28.34 10.70 -30.75
N TYR A 54 -27.83 9.49 -30.97
CA TYR A 54 -28.00 8.37 -30.06
C TYR A 54 -26.70 7.60 -29.87
N THR A 55 -26.52 7.01 -28.69
CA THR A 55 -25.70 5.79 -28.59
C THR A 55 -26.49 4.60 -29.11
N ILE A 56 -25.81 3.52 -29.52
CA ILE A 56 -26.48 2.30 -30.01
C ILE A 56 -27.47 1.72 -28.98
N GLN A 57 -27.11 1.77 -27.70
CA GLN A 57 -27.98 1.34 -26.61
C GLN A 57 -29.21 2.25 -26.46
N GLU A 58 -29.05 3.57 -26.47
CA GLU A 58 -30.18 4.50 -26.43
C GLU A 58 -31.10 4.33 -27.64
N PHE A 59 -30.54 4.10 -28.83
CA PHE A 59 -31.30 3.88 -30.04
C PHE A 59 -32.12 2.59 -29.99
N PHE A 60 -31.52 1.48 -29.56
CA PHE A 60 -32.21 0.19 -29.46
C PHE A 60 -33.20 0.15 -28.28
N ALA A 61 -32.97 0.92 -27.22
CA ALA A 61 -33.92 1.05 -26.11
C ALA A 61 -35.28 1.59 -26.57
N LEU A 62 -35.35 2.39 -27.64
CA LEU A 62 -36.61 2.89 -28.21
C LEU A 62 -37.56 1.76 -28.67
N SER A 63 -37.01 0.57 -28.94
CA SER A 63 -37.77 -0.59 -29.39
C SER A 63 -38.53 -1.32 -28.27
N SER A 64 -38.28 -1.03 -26.99
CA SER A 64 -38.89 -1.71 -25.84
C SER A 64 -39.47 -0.75 -24.81
N ASN A 65 -40.55 -1.17 -24.15
CA ASN A 65 -41.15 -0.47 -23.01
C ASN A 65 -40.73 -1.09 -21.66
N ALA A 66 -39.90 -2.13 -21.68
CA ALA A 66 -39.48 -2.86 -20.49
C ALA A 66 -38.44 -2.09 -19.67
N GLU A 67 -38.54 -2.19 -18.33
CA GLU A 67 -37.58 -1.57 -17.43
C GLU A 67 -36.22 -2.30 -17.52
N GLN A 68 -35.13 -1.54 -17.63
CA GLN A 68 -33.77 -2.10 -17.64
C GLN A 68 -33.39 -2.60 -16.25
N VAL A 69 -32.99 -3.86 -16.15
CA VAL A 69 -32.65 -4.49 -14.88
C VAL A 69 -31.15 -4.43 -14.59
N SER A 70 -30.80 -4.04 -13.35
CA SER A 70 -29.41 -3.94 -12.90
C SER A 70 -28.71 -5.30 -12.85
N GLN A 71 -27.39 -5.34 -13.08
CA GLN A 71 -26.61 -6.58 -13.05
C GLN A 71 -26.70 -7.33 -11.71
N LEU A 72 -26.72 -6.60 -10.59
CA LEU A 72 -26.90 -7.18 -9.27
C LEU A 72 -28.27 -7.84 -9.11
N THR A 73 -29.34 -7.22 -9.64
CA THR A 73 -30.68 -7.83 -9.65
C THR A 73 -30.72 -9.08 -10.53
N GLN A 74 -30.05 -9.07 -11.69
CA GLN A 74 -29.93 -10.27 -12.55
C GLN A 74 -29.26 -11.42 -11.81
N PHE A 75 -28.21 -11.13 -11.05
CA PHE A 75 -27.54 -12.12 -10.22
C PHE A 75 -28.49 -12.79 -9.22
N PHE A 76 -29.31 -12.01 -8.51
CA PHE A 76 -30.25 -12.58 -7.54
C PHE A 76 -31.34 -13.44 -8.19
N TYR A 77 -31.89 -13.01 -9.33
CA TYR A 77 -32.82 -13.86 -10.08
C TYR A 77 -32.16 -15.17 -10.52
N LEU A 78 -30.91 -15.12 -10.96
CA LEU A 78 -30.16 -16.31 -11.34
C LEU A 78 -29.91 -17.23 -10.15
N PHE A 79 -29.57 -16.68 -8.98
CA PHE A 79 -29.37 -17.42 -7.74
C PHE A 79 -30.64 -18.14 -7.27
N GLU A 80 -31.78 -17.45 -7.25
CA GLU A 80 -33.07 -18.03 -6.89
C GLU A 80 -33.43 -19.20 -7.82
N LEU A 81 -33.36 -18.97 -9.13
CA LEU A 81 -33.66 -19.99 -10.15
C LEU A 81 -32.71 -21.18 -10.08
N HIS A 82 -31.42 -20.96 -9.83
CA HIS A 82 -30.44 -22.03 -9.66
C HIS A 82 -30.74 -22.89 -8.43
N ASN A 83 -31.08 -22.27 -7.30
CA ASN A 83 -31.45 -22.98 -6.08
C ASN A 83 -32.78 -23.71 -6.20
N GLU A 84 -33.77 -23.16 -6.92
CA GLU A 84 -35.00 -23.86 -7.26
C GLU A 84 -34.72 -25.14 -8.05
N LEU A 85 -33.82 -25.07 -9.05
CA LEU A 85 -33.41 -26.25 -9.81
C LEU A 85 -32.66 -27.27 -8.95
N LEU A 86 -31.76 -26.83 -8.05
CA LEU A 86 -31.07 -27.72 -7.11
C LEU A 86 -32.06 -28.47 -6.22
N VAL A 87 -33.05 -27.78 -5.67
CA VAL A 87 -34.08 -28.38 -4.82
C VAL A 87 -34.94 -29.38 -5.61
N GLN A 88 -35.29 -29.07 -6.86
CA GLN A 88 -36.01 -30.00 -7.75
C GLN A 88 -35.19 -31.27 -8.05
N GLU A 89 -33.87 -31.17 -8.10
CA GLU A 89 -32.94 -32.29 -8.26
C GLU A 89 -32.66 -33.07 -6.95
N GLY A 90 -33.27 -32.66 -5.83
CA GLY A 90 -33.05 -33.26 -4.51
C GLY A 90 -31.70 -32.90 -3.88
N LEU A 91 -31.07 -31.82 -4.33
CA LEU A 91 -29.81 -31.30 -3.82
C LEU A 91 -30.06 -30.18 -2.80
N ALA A 92 -29.09 -29.96 -1.90
CA ALA A 92 -29.14 -28.83 -0.97
C ALA A 92 -28.93 -27.51 -1.74
N PRO A 93 -29.61 -26.43 -1.33
CA PRO A 93 -29.37 -25.10 -1.90
C PRO A 93 -27.95 -24.62 -1.58
N GLU A 94 -27.36 -23.89 -2.51
CA GLU A 94 -26.06 -23.23 -2.35
C GLU A 94 -26.23 -21.86 -1.68
N SER A 95 -25.20 -21.42 -0.95
CA SER A 95 -25.18 -20.07 -0.38
C SER A 95 -24.89 -19.01 -1.45
N LEU A 96 -25.27 -17.76 -1.16
CA LEU A 96 -25.00 -16.63 -2.05
C LEU A 96 -23.49 -16.43 -2.27
N GLU A 97 -22.71 -16.54 -1.20
CA GLU A 97 -21.27 -16.41 -1.21
C GLU A 97 -20.59 -17.45 -2.11
N GLU A 98 -21.09 -18.69 -2.10
CA GLU A 98 -20.56 -19.78 -2.94
C GLU A 98 -20.91 -19.62 -4.42
N PHE A 99 -22.13 -19.15 -4.73
CA PHE A 99 -22.62 -19.06 -6.11
C PHE A 99 -22.18 -17.78 -6.84
N TYR A 100 -21.90 -16.68 -6.11
CA TYR A 100 -21.61 -15.37 -6.71
C TYR A 100 -20.53 -15.38 -7.81
N PRO A 101 -19.33 -15.96 -7.60
CA PRO A 101 -18.29 -15.97 -8.63
C PRO A 101 -18.71 -16.72 -9.91
N ILE A 102 -19.50 -17.78 -9.77
CA ILE A 102 -20.00 -18.60 -10.89
C ILE A 102 -21.08 -17.84 -11.65
N ALA A 103 -22.00 -17.20 -10.93
CA ALA A 103 -23.12 -16.49 -11.50
C ALA A 103 -22.71 -15.33 -12.41
N GLU A 104 -21.62 -14.63 -12.08
CA GLU A 104 -21.08 -13.57 -12.93
C GLU A 104 -20.61 -14.08 -14.29
N ILE A 105 -19.98 -15.26 -14.31
CA ILE A 105 -19.55 -15.92 -15.54
C ILE A 105 -20.79 -16.33 -16.36
N ILE A 106 -21.80 -16.93 -15.71
CA ILE A 106 -23.05 -17.32 -16.38
C ILE A 106 -23.74 -16.11 -17.04
N LEU A 107 -23.90 -15.00 -16.32
CA LEU A 107 -24.54 -13.80 -16.85
C LEU A 107 -23.75 -13.19 -18.01
N SER A 108 -22.42 -13.21 -17.92
CA SER A 108 -21.54 -12.75 -19.02
C SER A 108 -21.71 -13.64 -20.26
N ASP A 109 -21.68 -14.96 -20.09
CA ASP A 109 -21.87 -15.92 -21.16
C ASP A 109 -23.26 -15.79 -21.79
N PHE A 110 -24.33 -15.73 -20.99
CA PHE A 110 -25.70 -15.50 -21.48
C PHE A 110 -25.81 -14.22 -22.32
N SER A 111 -25.16 -13.14 -21.87
CA SER A 111 -25.14 -11.87 -22.60
C SER A 111 -24.45 -12.01 -23.94
N GLN A 112 -23.29 -12.66 -23.98
CA GLN A 112 -22.54 -12.86 -25.22
C GLN A 112 -23.31 -13.73 -26.22
N LEU A 113 -23.92 -14.82 -25.74
CA LEU A 113 -24.73 -15.72 -26.58
C LEU A 113 -25.89 -14.98 -27.24
N ASP A 114 -26.49 -14.00 -26.55
CA ASP A 114 -27.56 -13.17 -27.11
C ASP A 114 -27.08 -12.16 -28.13
N TYR A 115 -25.99 -11.45 -27.85
CA TYR A 115 -25.40 -10.52 -28.82
C TYR A 115 -25.02 -11.23 -30.12
N ASP A 116 -24.54 -12.47 -30.03
CA ASP A 116 -24.10 -13.25 -31.18
C ASP A 116 -25.15 -14.22 -31.75
N LEU A 117 -26.39 -14.17 -31.25
CA LEU A 117 -27.52 -14.97 -31.74
C LEU A 117 -27.24 -16.48 -31.75
N VAL A 118 -26.52 -16.97 -30.76
CA VAL A 118 -26.14 -18.39 -30.66
C VAL A 118 -27.33 -19.23 -30.24
N ASP A 119 -27.45 -20.44 -30.80
CA ASP A 119 -28.42 -21.44 -30.34
C ASP A 119 -28.01 -21.97 -28.96
N ILE A 120 -28.82 -21.65 -27.96
CA ILE A 120 -28.56 -21.92 -26.55
C ILE A 120 -28.55 -23.42 -26.24
N ASP A 121 -29.50 -24.18 -26.81
CA ASP A 121 -29.59 -25.61 -26.55
C ASP A 121 -28.40 -26.33 -27.20
N HIS A 122 -28.02 -25.93 -28.41
CA HIS A 122 -26.93 -26.56 -29.15
C HIS A 122 -25.57 -26.34 -28.48
N ILE A 123 -25.21 -25.09 -28.15
CA ILE A 123 -23.88 -24.80 -27.60
C ILE A 123 -23.65 -25.43 -26.23
N PHE A 124 -24.66 -25.45 -25.37
CA PHE A 124 -24.53 -26.07 -24.05
C PHE A 124 -24.57 -27.60 -24.12
N MET A 125 -25.26 -28.18 -25.10
CA MET A 125 -25.15 -29.62 -25.40
C MET A 125 -23.72 -29.96 -25.83
N GLU A 126 -23.13 -29.21 -26.77
CA GLU A 126 -21.74 -29.41 -27.19
C GLU A 126 -20.74 -29.21 -26.05
N LEU A 127 -20.94 -28.19 -25.20
CA LEU A 127 -20.15 -27.96 -24.00
C LEU A 127 -20.20 -29.18 -23.05
N TYR A 128 -21.41 -29.70 -22.81
CA TYR A 128 -21.62 -30.86 -21.95
C TYR A 128 -20.95 -32.12 -22.52
N ASP A 129 -21.19 -32.43 -23.80
CA ASP A 129 -20.65 -33.63 -24.45
C ASP A 129 -19.12 -33.57 -24.55
N THR A 130 -18.56 -32.43 -24.94
CA THR A 130 -17.09 -32.24 -25.02
C THR A 130 -16.46 -32.40 -23.64
N SER A 131 -17.03 -31.75 -22.61
CA SER A 131 -16.54 -31.89 -21.23
C SER A 131 -16.63 -33.33 -20.72
N ARG A 132 -17.67 -34.08 -21.09
CA ARG A 132 -17.82 -35.49 -20.71
C ARG A 132 -16.74 -36.35 -21.37
N ILE A 133 -16.49 -36.13 -22.67
CA ILE A 133 -15.41 -36.80 -23.42
C ILE A 133 -14.05 -36.49 -22.78
N ASP A 134 -13.75 -35.22 -22.49
CA ASP A 134 -12.47 -34.83 -21.87
C ASP A 134 -12.25 -35.49 -20.49
N ILE A 135 -13.31 -35.66 -19.71
CA ILE A 135 -13.27 -36.35 -18.41
C ILE A 135 -13.04 -37.86 -18.60
N GLU A 136 -13.63 -38.48 -19.63
CA GLU A 136 -13.49 -39.91 -19.92
C GLU A 136 -12.12 -40.27 -20.54
N PHE A 137 -11.52 -39.37 -21.33
CA PHE A 137 -10.27 -39.59 -22.05
C PHE A 137 -9.13 -38.70 -21.52
N GLN A 138 -8.67 -38.92 -20.28
CA GLN A 138 -7.57 -38.14 -19.69
C GLN A 138 -6.21 -38.42 -20.36
N HIS A 139 -5.92 -37.72 -21.45
CA HIS A 139 -4.57 -37.46 -21.97
C HIS A 139 -4.32 -35.95 -21.98
N LEU A 140 -4.37 -35.32 -20.81
CA LEU A 140 -4.08 -33.91 -20.66
C LEU A 140 -2.57 -33.68 -20.53
N THR A 141 -2.05 -32.74 -21.31
CA THR A 141 -0.69 -32.20 -21.13
C THR A 141 -0.55 -31.51 -19.77
N THR A 142 0.67 -31.39 -19.24
CA THR A 142 0.93 -30.78 -17.93
C THR A 142 0.41 -29.33 -17.85
N GLU A 143 0.43 -28.59 -18.96
CA GLU A 143 -0.13 -27.23 -19.06
C GLU A 143 -1.65 -27.20 -18.97
N GLN A 144 -2.35 -28.10 -19.69
CA GLN A 144 -3.80 -28.20 -19.61
C GLN A 144 -4.25 -28.60 -18.21
N GLN A 145 -3.51 -29.49 -17.53
CA GLN A 145 -3.77 -29.84 -16.14
C GLN A 145 -3.56 -28.66 -15.19
N ASN A 146 -2.57 -27.80 -15.44
CA ASN A 146 -2.29 -26.62 -14.61
C ASN A 146 -3.32 -25.50 -14.82
N PHE A 147 -3.75 -25.24 -16.05
CA PHE A 147 -4.83 -24.29 -16.36
C PHE A 147 -6.15 -24.70 -15.71
N ILE A 148 -6.52 -25.98 -15.87
CA ILE A 148 -7.66 -26.61 -15.21
C ILE A 148 -7.50 -26.49 -13.69
N ARG A 149 -6.34 -26.85 -13.11
CA ARG A 149 -6.10 -26.70 -11.65
C ARG A 149 -6.27 -25.28 -11.16
N GLN A 150 -5.70 -24.28 -11.83
CA GLN A 150 -5.85 -22.87 -11.45
C GLN A 150 -7.30 -22.41 -11.54
N PHE A 151 -8.00 -22.79 -12.61
CA PHE A 151 -9.41 -22.51 -12.81
C PHE A 151 -10.29 -23.19 -11.75
N TRP A 152 -9.97 -24.39 -11.26
CA TRP A 152 -10.79 -25.09 -10.24
C TRP A 152 -10.39 -24.75 -8.80
N GLN A 153 -9.11 -24.43 -8.56
CA GLN A 153 -8.61 -24.03 -7.24
C GLN A 153 -9.22 -22.70 -6.77
N SER A 154 -9.65 -21.83 -7.70
CA SER A 154 -10.39 -20.62 -7.36
C SER A 154 -11.81 -20.85 -6.85
N PHE A 155 -12.37 -22.07 -6.92
CA PHE A 155 -13.77 -22.36 -6.55
C PHE A 155 -13.98 -23.39 -5.41
N SER A 156 -12.96 -24.12 -4.91
CA SER A 156 -12.92 -24.78 -3.57
C SER A 156 -11.76 -25.79 -3.38
N MET A 157 -11.41 -26.05 -2.12
CA MET A 157 -10.43 -27.06 -1.63
C MET A 157 -11.07 -28.46 -1.47
N ALA A 158 -11.63 -29.05 -2.53
CA ALA A 158 -12.10 -30.45 -2.50
C ALA A 158 -11.58 -31.23 -3.71
N GLY A 159 -11.16 -32.48 -3.48
CA GLY A 159 -10.39 -33.29 -4.43
C GLY A 159 -10.93 -33.39 -5.88
N HIS A 160 -9.99 -33.67 -6.79
CA HIS A 160 -10.11 -33.51 -8.25
C HIS A 160 -11.36 -34.13 -8.92
N THR A 161 -11.89 -35.26 -8.44
CA THR A 161 -12.99 -35.99 -9.10
C THR A 161 -14.39 -35.47 -8.75
N GLY A 162 -14.58 -34.91 -7.55
CA GLY A 162 -15.88 -34.39 -7.10
C GLY A 162 -16.24 -33.01 -7.67
N VAL A 163 -15.24 -32.26 -8.14
CA VAL A 163 -15.42 -30.94 -8.76
C VAL A 163 -15.89 -31.09 -10.21
N GLN A 164 -15.24 -31.94 -11.00
CA GLN A 164 -15.60 -32.20 -12.40
C GLN A 164 -17.07 -32.64 -12.58
N GLN A 165 -17.55 -33.52 -11.70
CA GLN A 165 -18.95 -33.99 -11.71
C GLN A 165 -19.95 -32.88 -11.34
N ARG A 166 -19.57 -31.94 -10.47
CA ARG A 166 -20.43 -30.79 -10.13
C ARG A 166 -20.60 -29.85 -11.33
N PHE A 167 -19.54 -29.58 -12.08
CA PHE A 167 -19.60 -28.73 -13.27
C PHE A 167 -20.32 -29.40 -14.46
N LEU A 168 -20.15 -30.72 -14.67
CA LEU A 168 -20.98 -31.45 -15.65
C LEU A 168 -22.48 -31.31 -15.37
N LYS A 169 -22.86 -31.39 -14.09
CA LYS A 169 -24.25 -31.14 -13.68
C LYS A 169 -24.68 -29.69 -13.90
N LEU A 170 -23.78 -28.72 -13.72
CA LEU A 170 -24.06 -27.32 -14.01
C LEU A 170 -24.27 -27.09 -15.51
N TRP A 171 -23.41 -27.61 -16.40
CA TRP A 171 -23.57 -27.52 -17.86
C TRP A 171 -24.92 -28.05 -18.32
N LYS A 172 -25.35 -29.18 -17.76
CA LYS A 172 -26.67 -29.75 -18.05
C LYS A 172 -27.83 -28.85 -17.61
N ARG A 173 -27.65 -28.03 -16.58
CA ARG A 173 -28.66 -27.08 -16.05
C ARG A 173 -28.70 -25.76 -16.82
N LEU A 174 -27.58 -25.31 -17.41
CA LEU A 174 -27.48 -24.00 -18.05
C LEU A 174 -28.55 -23.68 -19.11
N PRO A 175 -28.94 -24.60 -20.03
CA PRO A 175 -30.01 -24.31 -21.00
C PRO A 175 -31.34 -24.00 -20.33
N THR A 176 -31.72 -24.81 -19.34
CA THR A 176 -32.95 -24.62 -18.56
C THR A 176 -32.88 -23.34 -17.75
N LEU A 177 -31.74 -23.10 -17.09
CA LEU A 177 -31.52 -21.90 -16.30
C LEU A 177 -31.60 -20.62 -17.15
N TYR A 178 -31.04 -20.62 -18.36
CA TYR A 178 -31.17 -19.53 -19.32
C TYR A 178 -32.64 -19.26 -19.68
N LYS A 179 -33.41 -20.30 -20.03
CA LYS A 179 -34.83 -20.18 -20.40
C LYS A 179 -35.68 -19.64 -19.24
N ASN A 180 -35.45 -20.15 -18.04
CA ASN A 180 -36.13 -19.69 -16.83
C ASN A 180 -35.76 -18.23 -16.53
N PHE A 181 -34.49 -17.85 -16.68
CA PHE A 181 -34.02 -16.47 -16.48
C PHE A 181 -34.71 -15.49 -17.44
N LYS A 182 -34.80 -15.82 -18.74
CA LYS A 182 -35.54 -14.99 -19.72
C LYS A 182 -37.03 -14.89 -19.39
N THR A 183 -37.65 -16.00 -18.99
CA THR A 183 -39.06 -16.03 -18.59
C THR A 183 -39.32 -15.18 -17.36
N GLN A 184 -38.39 -15.19 -16.38
CA GLN A 184 -38.48 -14.38 -15.17
C GLN A 184 -38.39 -12.88 -15.48
N LEU A 185 -37.47 -12.46 -16.35
CA LEU A 185 -37.39 -11.05 -16.78
C LEU A 185 -38.70 -10.62 -17.46
N GLN A 186 -39.22 -11.45 -18.37
CA GLN A 186 -40.46 -11.15 -19.09
C GLN A 186 -41.68 -11.07 -18.15
N SER A 187 -41.80 -11.97 -17.18
CA SER A 187 -42.93 -11.99 -16.22
C SER A 187 -42.97 -10.72 -15.36
N LEU A 188 -41.80 -10.16 -15.05
CA LEU A 188 -41.62 -8.93 -14.29
C LEU A 188 -41.69 -7.66 -15.15
N LYS A 189 -41.93 -7.78 -16.47
CA LYS A 189 -41.88 -6.66 -17.45
C LYS A 189 -40.53 -5.93 -17.46
N GLN A 190 -39.47 -6.68 -17.22
CA GLN A 190 -38.08 -6.21 -17.20
C GLN A 190 -37.31 -6.80 -18.37
N SER A 191 -36.21 -6.14 -18.74
CA SER A 191 -35.32 -6.62 -19.80
C SER A 191 -33.88 -6.19 -19.54
N ASN A 192 -32.97 -6.71 -20.36
CA ASN A 192 -31.59 -6.28 -20.45
C ASN A 192 -31.18 -6.09 -21.92
N PHE A 193 -30.12 -5.33 -22.16
CA PHE A 193 -29.68 -5.04 -23.53
C PHE A 193 -29.42 -6.29 -24.40
N PRO A 194 -28.74 -7.35 -23.92
CA PRO A 194 -28.55 -8.55 -24.73
C PRO A 194 -29.89 -9.13 -25.25
N THR A 195 -30.91 -9.20 -24.38
CA THR A 195 -32.25 -9.66 -24.76
C THR A 195 -32.88 -8.75 -25.82
N ILE A 196 -32.74 -7.42 -25.70
CA ILE A 196 -33.24 -6.47 -26.70
C ILE A 196 -32.58 -6.71 -28.06
N TYR A 197 -31.25 -6.92 -28.09
CA TYR A 197 -30.52 -7.17 -29.33
C TYR A 197 -31.00 -8.44 -30.03
N ARG A 198 -31.13 -9.55 -29.29
CA ARG A 198 -31.67 -10.80 -29.84
C ARG A 198 -33.11 -10.63 -30.33
N ASN A 199 -33.97 -9.99 -29.52
CA ASN A 199 -35.38 -9.81 -29.85
C ASN A 199 -35.60 -8.94 -31.10
N LEU A 200 -34.77 -7.92 -31.33
CA LEU A 200 -34.84 -7.09 -32.55
C LEU A 200 -34.61 -7.89 -33.85
N VAL A 201 -33.93 -9.04 -33.74
CA VAL A 201 -33.66 -9.94 -34.87
C VAL A 201 -34.64 -11.11 -34.93
N GLU A 202 -34.82 -11.83 -33.82
CA GLU A 202 -35.47 -13.15 -33.77
C GLU A 202 -36.79 -13.17 -33.00
N GLY A 203 -37.09 -12.13 -32.22
CA GLY A 203 -38.15 -12.15 -31.21
C GLY A 203 -39.22 -11.05 -31.37
N PRO A 204 -40.15 -10.96 -30.40
CA PRO A 204 -41.14 -9.90 -30.36
C PRO A 204 -40.52 -8.57 -29.91
N VAL A 205 -40.93 -7.48 -30.55
CA VAL A 205 -40.52 -6.10 -30.25
C VAL A 205 -41.74 -5.32 -29.79
N ASP A 206 -41.67 -4.62 -28.65
CA ASP A 206 -42.81 -3.87 -28.11
C ASP A 206 -43.22 -2.72 -29.03
N ASN A 207 -42.22 -2.01 -29.58
CA ASN A 207 -42.40 -0.85 -30.45
C ASN A 207 -41.74 -1.12 -31.82
N PRO A 208 -42.35 -1.90 -32.73
CA PRO A 208 -41.74 -2.26 -34.02
C PRO A 208 -41.53 -1.05 -34.96
N ASP A 209 -42.34 0.00 -34.80
CA ASP A 209 -42.33 1.20 -35.64
C ASP A 209 -41.37 2.30 -35.14
N PHE A 210 -40.50 2.02 -34.17
CA PHE A 210 -39.59 3.03 -33.58
C PHE A 210 -38.66 3.70 -34.59
N LEU A 211 -38.48 3.10 -35.77
CA LEU A 211 -37.68 3.62 -36.87
C LEU A 211 -38.47 4.60 -37.78
N VAL A 212 -39.81 4.56 -37.78
CA VAL A 212 -40.69 5.37 -38.65
C VAL A 212 -40.42 6.88 -38.59
N PRO A 213 -40.07 7.48 -37.44
CA PRO A 213 -39.74 8.90 -37.37
C PRO A 213 -38.51 9.33 -38.19
N TYR A 214 -37.72 8.39 -38.70
CA TYR A 214 -36.46 8.69 -39.39
C TYR A 214 -36.49 8.29 -40.87
N LYS A 215 -36.17 9.25 -41.75
CA LYS A 215 -35.92 9.01 -43.18
C LYS A 215 -34.66 8.15 -43.39
N LYS A 216 -33.61 8.44 -42.62
CA LYS A 216 -32.33 7.72 -42.66
C LYS A 216 -31.70 7.61 -41.28
N ILE A 217 -31.00 6.51 -41.07
CA ILE A 217 -30.23 6.23 -39.85
C ILE A 217 -28.76 6.06 -40.24
N LEU A 218 -27.87 6.80 -39.60
CA LEU A 218 -26.46 6.88 -39.94
C LEU A 218 -25.66 6.25 -38.80
N PHE A 219 -25.02 5.12 -39.06
CA PHE A 219 -24.13 4.45 -38.10
C PHE A 219 -22.69 4.90 -38.37
N VAL A 220 -22.07 5.59 -37.41
CA VAL A 220 -20.76 6.24 -37.61
C VAL A 220 -19.70 5.64 -36.69
N GLY A 221 -18.61 5.14 -37.28
CA GLY A 221 -17.42 4.67 -36.57
C GLY A 221 -17.59 3.34 -35.83
N PHE A 222 -18.50 2.49 -36.31
CA PHE A 222 -18.61 1.11 -35.86
C PHE A 222 -17.47 0.28 -36.45
N ASN A 223 -16.89 -0.62 -35.65
CA ASN A 223 -15.82 -1.50 -36.10
C ASN A 223 -16.18 -2.97 -35.86
N ALA A 224 -15.99 -3.48 -34.65
CA ALA A 224 -16.41 -4.83 -34.30
C ALA A 224 -17.92 -4.90 -34.06
N LEU A 225 -18.66 -5.49 -35.00
CA LEU A 225 -20.09 -5.77 -34.85
C LEU A 225 -20.33 -7.13 -34.20
N ASN A 226 -21.31 -7.25 -33.31
CA ASN A 226 -21.84 -8.58 -32.95
C ASN A 226 -22.77 -9.13 -34.04
N ASN A 227 -23.15 -10.40 -33.98
CA ASN A 227 -23.99 -10.98 -35.04
C ASN A 227 -25.40 -10.36 -35.11
N ALA A 228 -25.97 -9.92 -33.97
CA ALA A 228 -27.23 -9.21 -33.97
C ALA A 228 -27.14 -7.88 -34.73
N GLU A 229 -26.14 -7.06 -34.44
CA GLU A 229 -25.84 -5.82 -35.16
C GLU A 229 -25.62 -6.09 -36.65
N ALA A 230 -24.79 -7.07 -37.01
CA ALA A 230 -24.51 -7.39 -38.42
C ALA A 230 -25.79 -7.74 -39.20
N ARG A 231 -26.69 -8.56 -38.62
CA ARG A 231 -27.97 -8.91 -39.25
C ARG A 231 -28.91 -7.70 -39.33
N LEU A 232 -29.03 -6.91 -38.26
CA LEU A 232 -29.88 -5.71 -38.23
C LEU A 232 -29.42 -4.67 -39.24
N PHE A 233 -28.12 -4.40 -39.25
CA PHE A 233 -27.50 -3.41 -40.12
C PHE A 233 -27.65 -3.80 -41.58
N LYS A 234 -27.46 -5.09 -41.90
CA LYS A 234 -27.67 -5.60 -43.25
C LYS A 234 -29.12 -5.43 -43.70
N ARG A 235 -30.08 -5.84 -42.86
CA ARG A 235 -31.52 -5.69 -43.13
C ARG A 235 -31.87 -4.22 -43.39
N TRP A 236 -31.46 -3.30 -42.52
CA TRP A 236 -31.78 -1.88 -42.69
C TRP A 236 -31.04 -1.22 -43.85
N GLN A 237 -29.92 -1.78 -44.30
CA GLN A 237 -29.27 -1.35 -45.54
C GLN A 237 -30.12 -1.73 -46.76
N GLU A 238 -30.59 -2.98 -46.82
CA GLU A 238 -31.39 -3.51 -47.92
C GLU A 238 -32.76 -2.84 -48.02
N GLU A 239 -33.34 -2.46 -46.88
CA GLU A 239 -34.55 -1.62 -46.81
C GLU A 239 -34.30 -0.15 -47.17
N GLU A 240 -33.07 0.21 -47.54
CA GLU A 240 -32.63 1.59 -47.79
C GLU A 240 -32.93 2.55 -46.63
N ARG A 241 -32.83 2.09 -45.38
CA ARG A 241 -33.05 2.91 -44.17
C ARG A 241 -31.75 3.35 -43.52
N ALA A 242 -30.69 2.58 -43.66
CA ALA A 242 -29.41 2.84 -43.00
C ALA A 242 -28.30 3.30 -43.98
N LEU A 243 -27.33 4.03 -43.44
CA LEU A 243 -26.03 4.33 -44.04
C LEU A 243 -24.93 4.05 -43.01
N PHE A 244 -23.77 3.58 -43.46
CA PHE A 244 -22.64 3.21 -42.60
C PHE A 244 -21.42 4.04 -42.97
N TYR A 245 -20.78 4.63 -41.96
CA TYR A 245 -19.53 5.36 -42.12
C TYR A 245 -18.44 4.63 -41.33
N PHE A 246 -17.58 3.91 -42.06
CA PHE A 246 -16.41 3.23 -41.53
C PHE A 246 -15.18 4.12 -41.72
N ASP A 247 -14.37 4.26 -40.67
CA ASP A 247 -13.06 4.94 -40.70
C ASP A 247 -12.04 3.92 -41.23
N THR A 248 -11.70 4.05 -42.51
CA THR A 248 -10.97 3.05 -43.30
C THR A 248 -9.66 3.60 -43.84
N ASP A 249 -8.66 2.73 -43.92
CA ASP A 249 -7.40 2.97 -44.63
C ASP A 249 -7.04 1.71 -45.43
N SER A 250 -6.60 1.89 -46.67
CA SER A 250 -6.23 0.78 -47.55
C SER A 250 -5.09 -0.07 -46.98
N TYR A 251 -4.19 0.52 -46.18
CA TYR A 251 -3.07 -0.15 -45.51
C TYR A 251 -3.49 -1.44 -44.81
N TYR A 252 -4.55 -1.38 -43.99
CA TYR A 252 -5.07 -2.56 -43.31
C TYR A 252 -6.29 -3.18 -44.00
N LEU A 253 -6.95 -2.49 -44.93
CA LEU A 253 -8.13 -3.05 -45.58
C LEU A 253 -7.76 -4.05 -46.68
N GLU A 254 -6.69 -3.78 -47.43
CA GLU A 254 -6.24 -4.59 -48.57
C GLU A 254 -5.33 -5.74 -48.16
N ASP A 255 -4.52 -5.57 -47.10
CA ASP A 255 -3.70 -6.64 -46.54
C ASP A 255 -4.48 -7.48 -45.53
N VAL A 256 -4.66 -8.76 -45.86
CA VAL A 256 -5.37 -9.73 -45.02
C VAL A 256 -4.59 -10.13 -43.77
N GLN A 257 -3.27 -9.93 -43.74
CA GLN A 257 -2.43 -10.22 -42.57
C GLN A 257 -2.55 -9.14 -41.50
N GLN A 258 -2.94 -7.92 -41.87
CA GLN A 258 -3.15 -6.82 -40.93
C GLN A 258 -4.36 -7.07 -40.03
N GLU A 259 -4.16 -7.23 -38.73
CA GLU A 259 -5.22 -7.48 -37.76
C GLU A 259 -6.15 -6.27 -37.57
N ALA A 260 -5.64 -5.04 -37.72
CA ALA A 260 -6.41 -3.81 -37.56
C ALA A 260 -7.62 -3.74 -38.51
N GLY A 261 -7.51 -4.36 -39.69
CA GLY A 261 -8.60 -4.40 -40.66
C GLY A 261 -9.59 -5.56 -40.49
N LEU A 262 -9.35 -6.51 -39.57
CA LEU A 262 -10.13 -7.77 -39.46
C LEU A 262 -11.65 -7.54 -39.46
N PHE A 263 -12.12 -6.65 -38.59
CA PHE A 263 -13.54 -6.41 -38.40
C PHE A 263 -14.16 -5.56 -39.50
N ILE A 264 -13.46 -4.53 -39.98
CA ILE A 264 -13.93 -3.72 -41.10
C ILE A 264 -14.01 -4.56 -42.38
N ARG A 265 -13.01 -5.41 -42.65
CA ARG A 265 -13.05 -6.39 -43.75
C ARG A 265 -14.25 -7.33 -43.62
N ARG A 266 -14.53 -7.82 -42.41
CA ARG A 266 -15.74 -8.64 -42.16
C ARG A 266 -17.02 -7.86 -42.47
N ASN A 267 -17.15 -6.63 -42.00
CA ASN A 267 -18.34 -5.81 -42.24
C ASN A 267 -18.57 -5.54 -43.74
N ILE A 268 -17.52 -5.16 -44.46
CA ILE A 268 -17.62 -4.77 -45.88
C ILE A 268 -17.70 -5.99 -46.79
N PHE A 269 -16.77 -6.94 -46.65
CA PHE A 269 -16.62 -8.04 -47.61
C PHE A 269 -17.42 -9.30 -47.25
N GLN A 270 -17.73 -9.55 -45.98
CA GLN A 270 -18.50 -10.73 -45.56
C GLN A 270 -19.98 -10.41 -45.32
N THR A 271 -20.27 -9.39 -44.50
CA THR A 271 -21.67 -8.94 -44.27
C THR A 271 -22.23 -8.18 -45.48
N GLY A 272 -21.36 -7.57 -46.29
CA GLY A 272 -21.76 -6.79 -47.46
C GLY A 272 -22.37 -5.43 -47.09
N LEU A 273 -21.87 -4.81 -46.02
CA LEU A 273 -22.20 -3.42 -45.67
C LEU A 273 -21.41 -2.47 -46.57
N ILE A 274 -22.07 -1.41 -47.02
CA ILE A 274 -21.49 -0.43 -47.93
C ILE A 274 -21.01 0.76 -47.11
N ASN A 275 -19.72 1.10 -47.22
CA ASN A 275 -19.21 2.34 -46.67
C ASN A 275 -19.76 3.53 -47.48
N ALA A 276 -20.36 4.50 -46.81
CA ALA A 276 -20.94 5.68 -47.44
C ALA A 276 -19.87 6.57 -48.10
N ILE A 277 -18.64 6.53 -47.55
CA ILE A 277 -17.46 7.17 -48.13
C ILE A 277 -16.75 6.12 -48.99
N ALA A 278 -16.63 6.39 -50.29
CA ALA A 278 -16.13 5.42 -51.28
C ALA A 278 -14.61 5.44 -51.46
N ASP A 279 -13.92 6.46 -50.95
CA ASP A 279 -12.48 6.63 -51.12
C ASP A 279 -11.73 6.03 -49.91
N ASN A 280 -10.99 4.94 -50.14
CA ASN A 280 -10.05 4.39 -49.18
C ASN A 280 -8.65 4.76 -49.67
N SER A 281 -8.06 5.80 -49.09
CA SER A 281 -6.68 6.16 -49.37
C SER A 281 -5.75 5.31 -48.50
N ASP A 282 -4.59 4.93 -49.06
CA ASP A 282 -3.50 4.28 -48.33
C ASP A 282 -2.69 5.37 -47.60
N VAL A 283 -3.23 5.90 -46.51
CA VAL A 283 -2.63 7.03 -45.80
C VAL A 283 -1.45 6.54 -44.97
N ILE A 284 -1.65 5.50 -44.14
CA ILE A 284 -0.58 4.93 -43.30
C ILE A 284 0.59 4.43 -44.17
N GLY A 285 0.32 3.70 -45.26
CA GLY A 285 1.38 3.13 -46.10
C GLY A 285 2.17 4.17 -46.91
N SER A 286 1.60 5.33 -47.18
CA SER A 286 2.24 6.40 -47.99
C SER A 286 2.96 7.47 -47.16
N ARG A 287 2.69 7.57 -45.86
CA ARG A 287 3.26 8.56 -44.96
C ARG A 287 4.70 8.24 -44.55
N LYS A 288 5.51 9.29 -44.36
CA LYS A 288 6.95 9.22 -44.02
C LYS A 288 7.33 10.04 -42.81
N ASP A 289 6.33 10.46 -42.03
CA ASP A 289 6.51 11.29 -40.86
C ASP A 289 7.42 10.60 -39.82
N THR A 290 8.02 11.39 -38.95
CA THR A 290 8.83 10.86 -37.84
C THR A 290 7.93 10.51 -36.66
N VAL A 291 8.06 9.28 -36.15
CA VAL A 291 7.41 8.81 -34.92
C VAL A 291 8.48 8.78 -33.83
N HIS A 292 8.25 9.49 -32.73
CA HIS A 292 9.19 9.54 -31.62
C HIS A 292 8.86 8.45 -30.60
N LEU A 293 9.78 7.52 -30.37
CA LEU A 293 9.63 6.42 -29.42
C LEU A 293 10.55 6.63 -28.22
N TYR A 294 10.00 6.71 -27.02
CA TYR A 294 10.73 6.96 -25.78
C TYR A 294 10.72 5.74 -24.85
N ALA A 295 11.91 5.22 -24.57
CA ALA A 295 12.16 4.21 -23.54
C ALA A 295 12.41 4.90 -22.18
N SER A 296 11.51 4.69 -21.23
CA SER A 296 11.54 5.29 -19.89
C SER A 296 11.85 4.27 -18.80
N THR A 297 12.48 4.71 -17.71
CA THR A 297 12.78 3.90 -16.53
C THR A 297 11.67 4.04 -15.49
N GLY A 298 10.48 3.51 -15.78
CA GLY A 298 9.32 3.48 -14.89
C GLY A 298 8.22 4.50 -15.19
N LYS A 299 7.04 4.30 -14.58
CA LYS A 299 5.81 5.07 -14.83
C LYS A 299 5.94 6.58 -14.57
N VAL A 300 6.55 6.97 -13.46
CA VAL A 300 6.76 8.39 -13.10
C VAL A 300 7.75 9.06 -14.06
N SER A 301 8.84 8.35 -14.40
CA SER A 301 9.82 8.83 -15.36
C SER A 301 9.19 9.10 -16.72
N GLN A 302 8.27 8.24 -17.14
CA GLN A 302 7.55 8.38 -18.40
C GLN A 302 6.76 9.70 -18.47
N THR A 303 6.02 10.04 -17.41
CA THR A 303 5.23 11.28 -17.38
C THR A 303 6.10 12.52 -17.24
N LYS A 304 7.26 12.41 -16.58
CA LYS A 304 8.27 13.49 -16.53
C LYS A 304 8.96 13.74 -17.88
N LEU A 305 9.20 12.68 -18.68
CA LEU A 305 9.69 12.85 -20.04
C LEU A 305 8.64 13.54 -20.91
N LEU A 306 7.37 13.12 -20.81
CA LEU A 306 6.28 13.79 -21.53
C LEU A 306 6.19 15.28 -21.17
N HIS A 307 6.38 15.65 -19.90
CA HIS A 307 6.45 17.07 -19.50
C HIS A 307 7.49 17.85 -20.30
N GLN A 308 8.71 17.33 -20.45
CA GLN A 308 9.75 17.98 -21.27
C GLN A 308 9.33 18.07 -22.73
N VAL A 309 8.80 16.98 -23.29
CA VAL A 309 8.31 16.96 -24.67
C VAL A 309 7.19 18.00 -24.88
N LEU A 310 6.27 18.16 -23.93
CA LEU A 310 5.19 19.15 -24.03
C LEU A 310 5.69 20.60 -23.96
N LEU A 311 6.75 20.88 -23.19
CA LEU A 311 7.36 22.22 -23.13
C LEU A 311 8.06 22.62 -24.43
N ASP A 312 8.62 21.64 -25.14
CA ASP A 312 9.34 21.85 -26.40
C ASP A 312 8.41 21.95 -27.62
N GLN A 313 7.09 21.80 -27.45
CA GLN A 313 6.10 21.74 -28.53
C GLN A 313 5.19 22.97 -28.56
N GLU A 314 4.90 23.47 -29.76
CA GLU A 314 3.93 24.54 -29.99
C GLU A 314 2.51 23.94 -30.15
N LEU A 315 1.67 24.14 -29.12
CA LEU A 315 0.29 23.62 -29.08
C LEU A 315 -0.76 24.65 -29.55
N GLU A 316 -0.36 25.88 -29.86
CA GLU A 316 -1.31 26.96 -30.20
C GLU A 316 -1.99 26.68 -31.55
N GLY A 317 -3.34 26.72 -31.55
CA GLY A 317 -4.15 26.48 -32.75
C GLY A 317 -4.20 25.03 -33.24
N LYS A 318 -3.56 24.09 -32.54
CA LYS A 318 -3.55 22.66 -32.88
C LYS A 318 -4.24 21.82 -31.82
N SER A 319 -4.95 20.79 -32.26
CA SER A 319 -5.59 19.82 -31.38
C SER A 319 -4.58 18.79 -30.88
N ALA A 320 -4.62 18.46 -29.59
CA ALA A 320 -3.68 17.54 -28.97
C ALA A 320 -4.36 16.59 -27.99
N ALA A 321 -3.89 15.33 -27.96
CA ALA A 321 -4.36 14.33 -27.02
C ALA A 321 -3.23 13.49 -26.42
N ILE A 322 -3.35 13.21 -25.12
CA ILE A 322 -2.60 12.17 -24.42
C ILE A 322 -3.50 10.94 -24.30
N LEU A 323 -3.06 9.85 -24.92
CA LEU A 323 -3.72 8.55 -24.91
C LEU A 323 -3.03 7.63 -23.89
N LEU A 324 -3.76 7.27 -22.84
CA LEU A 324 -3.30 6.35 -21.81
C LEU A 324 -3.60 4.91 -22.26
N ALA A 325 -2.58 4.20 -22.75
CA ALA A 325 -2.69 2.74 -22.92
C ALA A 325 -2.66 2.04 -21.54
N ASP A 326 -1.91 2.60 -20.59
CA ASP A 326 -1.99 2.28 -19.16
C ASP A 326 -2.68 3.42 -18.39
N GLU A 327 -3.94 3.23 -18.00
CA GLU A 327 -4.72 4.23 -17.23
C GLU A 327 -4.13 4.54 -15.85
N THR A 328 -3.29 3.66 -15.30
CA THR A 328 -2.63 3.91 -14.00
C THR A 328 -1.64 5.08 -14.05
N LEU A 329 -1.26 5.54 -15.25
CA LEU A 329 -0.39 6.70 -15.47
C LEU A 329 -1.10 8.05 -15.26
N LEU A 330 -2.43 8.08 -15.10
CA LEU A 330 -3.18 9.33 -14.99
C LEU A 330 -2.69 10.21 -13.83
N VAL A 331 -2.52 9.69 -12.63
CA VAL A 331 -2.08 10.49 -11.47
C VAL A 331 -0.64 10.97 -11.60
N PRO A 332 0.35 10.11 -11.93
CA PRO A 332 1.72 10.56 -12.22
C PRO A 332 1.78 11.60 -13.35
N LEU A 333 0.86 11.53 -14.31
CA LEU A 333 0.72 12.50 -15.38
C LEU A 333 0.23 13.83 -14.84
N LEU A 334 -0.87 13.86 -14.07
CA LEU A 334 -1.43 15.09 -13.50
C LEU A 334 -0.42 15.85 -12.63
N GLN A 335 0.45 15.13 -11.91
CA GLN A 335 1.52 15.72 -11.11
C GLN A 335 2.72 16.23 -11.93
N SER A 336 2.78 15.85 -13.21
CA SER A 336 3.89 16.20 -14.10
C SER A 336 3.46 17.12 -15.24
N LEU A 337 2.18 17.37 -15.45
CA LEU A 337 1.73 18.27 -16.51
C LEU A 337 2.24 19.70 -16.26
N PRO A 338 2.68 20.41 -17.33
CA PRO A 338 2.93 21.84 -17.25
C PRO A 338 1.62 22.62 -17.07
N ASP A 339 1.71 23.93 -16.82
CA ASP A 339 0.54 24.80 -16.63
C ASP A 339 -0.24 25.02 -17.94
N ILE A 340 -1.04 24.02 -18.32
CA ILE A 340 -1.82 23.95 -19.56
C ILE A 340 -3.25 23.54 -19.22
N LYS A 341 -4.24 24.12 -19.93
CA LYS A 341 -5.64 23.73 -19.81
C LYS A 341 -5.85 22.30 -20.32
N VAL A 342 -6.37 21.42 -19.46
CA VAL A 342 -6.62 20.00 -19.78
C VAL A 342 -8.09 19.62 -19.61
N ASN A 343 -8.53 18.63 -20.38
CA ASN A 343 -9.82 17.96 -20.22
C ASN A 343 -9.59 16.45 -20.05
N ILE A 344 -10.10 15.86 -18.97
CA ILE A 344 -9.81 14.48 -18.60
C ILE A 344 -11.09 13.67 -18.58
N THR A 345 -11.17 12.72 -19.50
CA THR A 345 -12.38 11.94 -19.74
C THR A 345 -12.39 10.55 -19.14
N THR A 346 -11.22 9.98 -18.85
CA THR A 346 -11.11 8.71 -18.09
C THR A 346 -11.58 8.89 -16.65
N GLY A 347 -11.58 10.14 -16.16
CA GLY A 347 -11.92 10.50 -14.79
C GLY A 347 -10.81 10.14 -13.80
N PHE A 348 -10.73 10.88 -12.71
CA PHE A 348 -9.87 10.56 -11.58
C PHE A 348 -10.46 9.33 -10.86
N PRO A 349 -9.73 8.20 -10.76
CA PRO A 349 -10.26 6.99 -10.16
C PRO A 349 -10.34 7.11 -8.64
N LEU A 350 -11.44 6.63 -8.05
CA LEU A 350 -11.63 6.60 -6.60
C LEU A 350 -10.47 5.88 -5.91
N THR A 351 -9.99 4.77 -6.48
CA THR A 351 -8.91 3.94 -5.93
C THR A 351 -7.58 4.67 -5.72
N GLN A 352 -7.35 5.79 -6.41
CA GLN A 352 -6.15 6.62 -6.25
C GLN A 352 -6.37 7.85 -5.35
N SER A 353 -7.55 7.95 -4.72
CA SER A 353 -7.90 9.06 -3.82
C SER A 353 -7.67 8.73 -2.34
N PRO A 354 -7.41 9.72 -1.48
CA PRO A 354 -7.40 9.53 -0.02
C PRO A 354 -8.76 9.06 0.54
N ILE A 355 -9.87 9.33 -0.17
CA ILE A 355 -11.22 8.87 0.18
C ILE A 355 -11.24 7.33 0.18
N PHE A 356 -10.73 6.70 -0.88
CA PHE A 356 -10.65 5.24 -0.94
C PHE A 356 -9.77 4.67 0.17
N GLY A 357 -8.68 5.35 0.53
CA GLY A 357 -7.84 4.97 1.67
C GLY A 357 -8.63 4.85 2.98
N VAL A 358 -9.52 5.80 3.27
CA VAL A 358 -10.39 5.74 4.46
C VAL A 358 -11.46 4.66 4.35
N LEU A 359 -12.11 4.54 3.19
CA LEU A 359 -13.13 3.51 2.98
C LEU A 359 -12.53 2.11 3.08
N SER A 360 -11.37 1.88 2.48
CA SER A 360 -10.63 0.62 2.57
C SER A 360 -10.25 0.32 4.01
N LEU A 361 -9.63 1.28 4.71
CA LEU A 361 -9.27 1.11 6.12
C LEU A 361 -10.49 0.75 6.98
N TRP A 362 -11.63 1.40 6.75
CA TRP A 362 -12.86 1.09 7.47
C TRP A 362 -13.32 -0.35 7.19
N MET A 363 -13.31 -0.75 5.92
CA MET A 363 -13.68 -2.11 5.52
C MET A 363 -12.72 -3.16 6.11
N ASP A 364 -11.40 -2.92 6.10
CA ASP A 364 -10.39 -3.81 6.69
C ASP A 364 -10.61 -3.98 8.21
N VAL A 365 -10.80 -2.87 8.92
CA VAL A 365 -11.11 -2.86 10.37
C VAL A 365 -12.38 -3.64 10.68
N HIS A 366 -13.45 -3.44 9.90
CA HIS A 366 -14.75 -4.06 10.18
C HIS A 366 -14.85 -5.51 9.72
N GLU A 367 -14.04 -5.93 8.74
CA GLU A 367 -13.79 -7.34 8.45
C GLU A 367 -13.17 -8.02 9.67
N ASP A 368 -12.11 -7.45 10.27
CA ASP A 368 -11.46 -8.01 11.47
C ASP A 368 -12.39 -8.05 12.69
N ILE A 369 -13.13 -6.97 12.97
CA ILE A 369 -14.07 -6.90 14.10
C ILE A 369 -15.20 -7.92 13.93
N SER A 370 -15.82 -7.95 12.75
CA SER A 370 -17.05 -8.72 12.54
C SER A 370 -16.80 -10.21 12.30
N HIS A 371 -15.75 -10.54 11.54
CA HIS A 371 -15.43 -11.92 11.16
C HIS A 371 -14.70 -12.66 12.29
N LEU A 372 -13.70 -12.02 12.90
CA LEU A 372 -12.86 -12.63 13.94
C LEU A 372 -13.39 -12.39 15.36
N LYS A 373 -14.49 -11.64 15.51
CA LYS A 373 -15.09 -11.22 16.80
C LYS A 373 -14.05 -10.58 17.72
N LYS A 374 -13.08 -9.89 17.13
CA LYS A 374 -11.98 -9.26 17.85
C LYS A 374 -12.48 -8.03 18.59
N LYS A 375 -12.05 -7.90 19.85
CA LYS A 375 -12.22 -6.67 20.66
C LYS A 375 -11.01 -5.75 20.60
N LYS A 376 -9.88 -6.28 20.15
CA LYS A 376 -8.63 -5.57 19.91
C LYS A 376 -8.31 -5.50 18.43
N ILE A 377 -7.73 -4.39 18.01
CA ILE A 377 -7.24 -4.22 16.63
C ILE A 377 -5.74 -3.89 16.63
N PRO A 378 -4.99 -4.25 15.57
CA PRO A 378 -3.60 -3.83 15.43
C PRO A 378 -3.46 -2.30 15.49
N TYR A 379 -2.44 -1.81 16.21
CA TYR A 379 -2.23 -0.37 16.37
C TYR A 379 -2.02 0.37 15.02
N GLN A 380 -1.53 -0.34 13.99
CA GLN A 380 -1.30 0.22 12.67
C GLN A 380 -2.60 0.74 12.02
N TYR A 381 -3.76 0.17 12.36
CA TYR A 381 -5.04 0.70 11.87
C TYR A 381 -5.35 2.06 12.49
N LEU A 382 -5.08 2.24 13.78
CA LEU A 382 -5.22 3.54 14.43
C LEU A 382 -4.21 4.54 13.84
N GLU A 383 -2.94 4.18 13.69
CA GLU A 383 -1.94 5.06 13.09
C GLU A 383 -2.29 5.46 11.65
N THR A 384 -2.75 4.51 10.83
CA THR A 384 -3.19 4.78 9.46
C THR A 384 -4.35 5.78 9.45
N PHE A 385 -5.31 5.63 10.37
CA PHE A 385 -6.42 6.57 10.53
C PHE A 385 -5.94 7.97 10.97
N LEU A 386 -5.08 8.04 11.99
CA LEU A 386 -4.52 9.29 12.53
C LEU A 386 -3.66 10.07 11.53
N ASN A 387 -3.06 9.36 10.55
CA ASN A 387 -2.25 9.95 9.49
C ASN A 387 -3.03 10.21 8.20
N ASN A 388 -4.26 9.70 8.07
CA ASN A 388 -5.06 9.91 6.87
C ASN A 388 -5.59 11.36 6.80
N PRO A 389 -5.40 12.10 5.69
CA PRO A 389 -5.90 13.47 5.54
C PRO A 389 -7.41 13.64 5.75
N MET A 390 -8.20 12.60 5.48
CA MET A 390 -9.65 12.64 5.58
C MET A 390 -10.16 12.43 7.01
N SER A 391 -9.34 11.98 7.98
CA SER A 391 -9.78 11.86 9.38
C SER A 391 -9.94 13.22 10.06
N ARG A 392 -9.14 14.21 9.66
CA ARG A 392 -9.09 15.58 10.23
C ARG A 392 -9.06 15.62 11.75
N ILE A 393 -8.43 14.63 12.37
CA ILE A 393 -8.27 14.60 13.83
C ILE A 393 -7.39 15.77 14.29
N SER A 394 -7.68 16.34 15.45
CA SER A 394 -6.86 17.42 16.02
C SER A 394 -5.44 16.94 16.33
N SER A 395 -4.46 17.85 16.24
CA SER A 395 -3.06 17.52 16.55
C SER A 395 -2.87 17.11 18.02
N GLU A 396 -3.71 17.61 18.93
CA GLU A 396 -3.70 17.26 20.36
C GLU A 396 -4.16 15.82 20.56
N GLU A 397 -5.35 15.44 20.09
CA GLU A 397 -5.88 14.07 20.25
C GLU A 397 -5.01 13.04 19.50
N LYS A 398 -4.43 13.44 18.35
CA LYS A 398 -3.44 12.61 17.65
C LYS A 398 -2.22 12.33 18.51
N LYS A 399 -1.63 13.38 19.11
CA LYS A 399 -0.46 13.26 19.96
C LYS A 399 -0.76 12.41 21.19
N THR A 400 -1.87 12.68 21.89
CA THR A 400 -2.31 11.89 23.05
C THR A 400 -2.52 10.42 22.69
N SER A 401 -3.15 10.12 21.56
CA SER A 401 -3.34 8.74 21.10
C SER A 401 -2.00 8.05 20.81
N GLN A 402 -1.07 8.74 20.16
CA GLN A 402 0.26 8.20 19.88
C GLN A 402 1.08 8.00 21.17
N GLU A 403 1.01 8.93 22.12
CA GLU A 403 1.66 8.80 23.43
C GLU A 403 1.10 7.61 24.20
N PHE A 404 -0.24 7.46 24.26
CA PHE A 404 -0.90 6.33 24.91
C PHE A 404 -0.43 4.97 24.35
N VAL A 405 -0.35 4.84 23.03
CA VAL A 405 0.09 3.60 22.37
C VAL A 405 1.57 3.33 22.62
N ASN A 406 2.42 4.37 22.52
CA ASN A 406 3.86 4.24 22.67
C ASN A 406 4.30 3.98 24.11
N GLU A 407 3.76 4.70 25.09
CA GLU A 407 4.13 4.55 26.51
C GLU A 407 3.81 3.13 27.01
N LYS A 408 2.68 2.58 26.56
CA LYS A 408 2.24 1.23 26.92
C LYS A 408 2.75 0.11 26.00
N GLN A 409 3.43 0.46 24.90
CA GLN A 409 3.91 -0.48 23.87
C GLN A 409 2.79 -1.42 23.37
N LEU A 410 1.64 -0.86 23.00
CA LEU A 410 0.46 -1.62 22.59
C LEU A 410 0.58 -2.11 21.14
N PHE A 411 0.78 -3.42 20.94
CA PHE A 411 0.70 -4.04 19.60
C PHE A 411 -0.75 -4.15 19.09
N GLU A 412 -1.68 -4.35 20.00
CA GLU A 412 -3.11 -4.30 19.73
C GLU A 412 -3.80 -3.39 20.75
N ILE A 413 -4.83 -2.69 20.31
CA ILE A 413 -5.56 -1.68 21.08
C ILE A 413 -7.00 -2.15 21.25
N GLU A 414 -7.51 -2.12 22.48
CA GLU A 414 -8.93 -2.36 22.74
C GLU A 414 -9.77 -1.26 22.08
N LEU A 415 -10.86 -1.64 21.41
CA LEU A 415 -11.72 -0.68 20.71
C LEU A 415 -12.29 0.41 21.62
N GLU A 416 -12.48 0.10 22.91
CA GLU A 416 -12.99 1.03 23.93
C GLU A 416 -11.96 2.09 24.32
N ASP A 417 -10.65 1.82 24.12
CA ASP A 417 -9.57 2.74 24.45
C ASP A 417 -9.28 3.75 23.32
N ILE A 418 -9.89 3.57 22.14
CA ILE A 418 -9.65 4.44 20.98
C ILE A 418 -10.44 5.75 21.11
N GLN A 419 -9.72 6.86 21.27
CA GLN A 419 -10.29 8.21 21.35
C GLN A 419 -10.08 8.98 20.04
N ILE A 420 -11.18 9.21 19.30
CA ILE A 420 -11.19 9.93 18.02
C ILE A 420 -12.35 10.94 17.94
N SER A 421 -12.71 11.53 19.07
CA SER A 421 -13.86 12.41 19.24
C SER A 421 -13.77 13.72 18.46
N SER A 422 -12.56 14.24 18.21
CA SER A 422 -12.32 15.44 17.40
C SER A 422 -12.30 15.18 15.90
N SER A 423 -12.28 13.92 15.48
CA SER A 423 -12.31 13.54 14.07
C SER A 423 -13.67 13.85 13.44
N THR A 424 -13.68 14.09 12.13
CA THR A 424 -14.91 14.12 11.33
C THR A 424 -15.61 12.76 11.25
N LEU A 425 -14.93 11.68 11.65
CA LEU A 425 -15.41 10.29 11.61
C LEU A 425 -15.41 9.65 13.02
N PRO A 426 -16.10 10.20 14.03
CA PRO A 426 -15.95 9.79 15.43
C PRO A 426 -16.46 8.37 15.74
N HIS A 427 -17.16 7.72 14.80
CA HIS A 427 -17.70 6.38 14.95
C HIS A 427 -16.94 5.33 14.10
N PHE A 428 -15.78 5.67 13.57
CA PHE A 428 -15.03 4.83 12.63
C PHE A 428 -14.76 3.41 13.18
N PHE A 429 -14.26 3.31 14.41
CA PHE A 429 -13.91 2.04 15.07
C PHE A 429 -15.06 1.40 15.85
N ARG A 430 -16.26 1.99 15.85
CA ARG A 430 -17.38 1.48 16.63
C ARG A 430 -17.91 0.18 15.99
N PRO A 431 -17.97 -0.97 16.70
CA PRO A 431 -18.50 -2.22 16.16
C PRO A 431 -19.94 -2.08 15.61
N LEU A 432 -20.22 -2.78 14.50
CA LEU A 432 -21.57 -2.90 13.94
C LEU A 432 -22.44 -3.82 14.80
N ASN A 433 -23.70 -3.43 15.06
CA ASN A 433 -24.62 -4.29 15.81
C ASN A 433 -25.22 -5.38 14.92
N ASN A 434 -25.38 -5.08 13.64
CA ASN A 434 -25.96 -6.00 12.66
C ASN A 434 -25.40 -5.75 11.26
N ALA A 435 -25.47 -6.76 10.40
CA ALA A 435 -24.97 -6.67 9.03
C ALA A 435 -25.74 -5.66 8.15
N LYS A 436 -26.95 -5.22 8.52
CA LYS A 436 -27.70 -4.21 7.76
C LYS A 436 -27.15 -2.79 7.95
N GLU A 437 -26.31 -2.58 8.97
CA GLU A 437 -25.68 -1.29 9.27
C GLU A 437 -24.47 -0.97 8.39
N VAL A 438 -23.93 -1.93 7.61
CA VAL A 438 -22.71 -1.75 6.79
C VAL A 438 -22.84 -0.55 5.84
N ILE A 439 -23.80 -0.58 4.92
CA ILE A 439 -23.97 0.49 3.94
C ILE A 439 -24.42 1.82 4.60
N PRO A 440 -25.42 1.84 5.52
CA PRO A 440 -25.79 3.07 6.22
C PRO A 440 -24.60 3.75 6.92
N THR A 441 -23.68 2.97 7.51
CA THR A 441 -22.49 3.50 8.17
C THR A 441 -21.51 4.10 7.16
N LEU A 442 -21.24 3.41 6.04
CA LEU A 442 -20.40 3.95 4.96
C LEU A 442 -21.00 5.23 4.35
N VAL A 443 -22.32 5.27 4.13
CA VAL A 443 -22.99 6.48 3.64
C VAL A 443 -22.87 7.63 4.64
N HIS A 444 -22.98 7.34 5.94
CA HIS A 444 -22.77 8.34 6.99
C HIS A 444 -21.32 8.87 7.00
N ILE A 445 -20.33 8.00 6.78
CA ILE A 445 -18.92 8.40 6.59
C ILE A 445 -18.80 9.36 5.41
N LEU A 446 -19.38 9.03 4.25
CA LEU A 446 -19.34 9.91 3.06
C LEU A 446 -20.02 11.27 3.32
N ASP A 447 -21.13 11.28 4.06
CA ASP A 447 -21.84 12.51 4.41
C ASP A 447 -21.01 13.41 5.32
N ASN A 448 -20.33 12.85 6.33
CA ASN A 448 -19.43 13.62 7.19
C ASN A 448 -18.22 14.16 6.40
N LEU A 449 -17.66 13.39 5.47
CA LEU A 449 -16.58 13.85 4.59
C LEU A 449 -17.04 14.99 3.66
N LEU A 450 -18.23 14.88 3.07
CA LEU A 450 -18.81 15.94 2.22
C LEU A 450 -19.04 17.24 3.00
N LEU A 451 -19.62 17.13 4.20
CA LEU A 451 -19.83 18.29 5.09
C LEU A 451 -18.51 18.95 5.46
N SER A 452 -17.47 18.15 5.69
CA SER A 452 -16.14 18.64 6.02
C SER A 452 -15.48 19.37 4.84
N LEU A 453 -15.57 18.84 3.62
CA LEU A 453 -15.04 19.51 2.42
C LEU A 453 -15.75 20.82 2.11
N ALA A 454 -17.05 20.93 2.40
CA ALA A 454 -17.81 22.17 2.19
C ALA A 454 -17.35 23.34 3.09
N GLN A 455 -16.59 23.05 4.15
CA GLN A 455 -16.02 24.06 5.06
C GLN A 455 -14.64 24.55 4.61
N ASP A 456 -14.03 23.93 3.60
CA ASP A 456 -12.74 24.36 3.06
C ASP A 456 -12.89 25.57 2.13
N SER A 457 -11.90 26.45 2.16
CA SER A 457 -11.85 27.67 1.33
C SER A 457 -11.64 27.39 -0.17
N GLN A 458 -11.17 26.18 -0.52
CA GLN A 458 -11.04 25.70 -1.89
C GLN A 458 -11.92 24.45 -2.06
N ILE A 459 -12.97 24.58 -2.86
CA ILE A 459 -13.81 23.42 -3.19
C ILE A 459 -13.00 22.48 -4.07
N LYS A 460 -12.62 21.32 -3.52
CA LYS A 460 -12.05 20.21 -4.29
C LYS A 460 -13.16 19.49 -5.02
N GLN A 461 -13.58 20.05 -6.17
CA GLN A 461 -14.70 19.56 -6.97
C GLN A 461 -14.59 18.06 -7.31
N ILE A 462 -13.36 17.58 -7.54
CA ILE A 462 -13.08 16.15 -7.81
C ILE A 462 -13.46 15.29 -6.61
N ASP A 463 -13.02 15.65 -5.40
CA ASP A 463 -13.30 14.90 -4.17
C ASP A 463 -14.81 14.88 -3.88
N ALA A 464 -15.49 16.02 -4.04
CA ALA A 464 -16.93 16.12 -3.85
C ALA A 464 -17.70 15.21 -4.83
N ASN A 465 -17.31 15.22 -6.11
CA ASN A 465 -17.89 14.35 -7.13
C ASN A 465 -17.64 12.87 -6.81
N LEU A 466 -16.42 12.49 -6.41
CA LEU A 466 -16.10 11.11 -6.00
C LEU A 466 -16.98 10.64 -4.84
N LEU A 467 -17.15 11.46 -3.81
CA LEU A 467 -18.00 11.13 -2.66
C LEU A 467 -19.46 10.96 -3.08
N ILE A 468 -19.98 11.83 -3.96
CA ILE A 468 -21.36 11.77 -4.48
C ILE A 468 -21.56 10.50 -5.31
N GLU A 469 -20.67 10.18 -6.25
CA GLU A 469 -20.77 8.97 -7.06
C GLU A 469 -20.65 7.71 -6.20
N THR A 470 -19.74 7.70 -5.23
CA THR A 470 -19.62 6.61 -4.25
C THR A 470 -20.92 6.44 -3.46
N LYS A 471 -21.50 7.53 -2.98
CA LYS A 471 -22.78 7.51 -2.26
C LYS A 471 -23.92 6.98 -3.14
N LYS A 472 -23.98 7.35 -4.41
CA LYS A 472 -24.98 6.83 -5.37
C LYS A 472 -24.85 5.32 -5.52
N VAL A 473 -23.63 4.80 -5.74
CA VAL A 473 -23.37 3.37 -5.87
C VAL A 473 -23.74 2.63 -4.58
N LEU A 474 -23.34 3.14 -3.41
CA LEU A 474 -23.72 2.54 -2.12
C LEU A 474 -25.24 2.51 -1.92
N ASN A 475 -25.96 3.57 -2.26
CA ASN A 475 -27.42 3.59 -2.16
C ASN A 475 -28.09 2.60 -3.13
N GLN A 476 -27.56 2.44 -4.34
CA GLN A 476 -28.03 1.42 -5.28
C GLN A 476 -27.81 0.01 -4.73
N LEU A 477 -26.64 -0.26 -4.16
CA LEU A 477 -26.37 -1.52 -3.46
C LEU A 477 -27.31 -1.72 -2.27
N HIS A 478 -27.60 -0.67 -1.50
CA HIS A 478 -28.51 -0.75 -0.35
C HIS A 478 -29.92 -1.15 -0.77
N LEU A 479 -30.44 -0.50 -1.83
CA LEU A 479 -31.74 -0.86 -2.42
C LEU A 479 -31.73 -2.30 -2.95
N GLY A 480 -30.63 -2.73 -3.57
CA GLY A 480 -30.40 -4.11 -3.97
C GLY A 480 -30.51 -5.06 -2.77
N PHE A 481 -29.65 -4.88 -1.77
CA PHE A 481 -29.54 -5.72 -0.57
C PHE A 481 -30.81 -5.76 0.27
N SER A 482 -31.60 -4.68 0.29
CA SER A 482 -32.87 -4.63 1.02
C SER A 482 -33.88 -5.70 0.61
N LYS A 483 -33.76 -6.22 -0.62
CA LYS A 483 -34.60 -7.27 -1.19
C LYS A 483 -34.12 -8.69 -0.85
N ILE A 484 -32.96 -8.83 -0.19
CA ILE A 484 -32.33 -10.14 0.09
C ILE A 484 -32.26 -10.41 1.60
N PRO A 485 -32.63 -11.63 2.05
CA PRO A 485 -32.43 -12.04 3.43
C PRO A 485 -30.95 -12.32 3.75
N GLN A 486 -30.44 -11.75 4.84
CA GLN A 486 -29.20 -12.13 5.57
C GLN A 486 -27.91 -12.23 4.75
N LEU A 487 -27.34 -11.11 4.34
CA LEU A 487 -25.95 -11.04 3.83
C LEU A 487 -24.95 -10.90 4.99
N SER A 488 -23.85 -11.65 4.96
CA SER A 488 -22.74 -11.48 5.90
C SER A 488 -22.04 -10.13 5.71
N VAL A 489 -21.41 -9.59 6.76
CA VAL A 489 -20.65 -8.32 6.68
C VAL A 489 -19.52 -8.44 5.66
N VAL A 490 -18.78 -9.54 5.70
CA VAL A 490 -17.64 -9.81 4.80
C VAL A 490 -18.09 -9.84 3.34
N PHE A 491 -19.20 -10.52 3.03
CA PHE A 491 -19.70 -10.57 1.66
C PHE A 491 -20.18 -9.21 1.17
N GLN A 492 -20.90 -8.44 2.01
CA GLN A 492 -21.31 -7.08 1.67
C GLN A 492 -20.10 -6.19 1.37
N ILE A 493 -19.07 -6.24 2.21
CA ILE A 493 -17.83 -5.50 1.99
C ILE A 493 -17.15 -5.92 0.68
N GLY A 494 -17.08 -7.21 0.37
CA GLY A 494 -16.55 -7.70 -0.91
C GLY A 494 -17.30 -7.14 -2.13
N LEU A 495 -18.63 -7.12 -2.08
CA LEU A 495 -19.47 -6.52 -3.13
C LEU A 495 -19.29 -5.00 -3.22
N ILE A 496 -19.20 -4.31 -2.08
CA ILE A 496 -18.95 -2.87 -2.02
C ILE A 496 -17.60 -2.54 -2.65
N ARG A 497 -16.52 -3.22 -2.26
CA ARG A 497 -15.18 -3.02 -2.86
C ARG A 497 -15.24 -3.18 -4.37
N LYS A 498 -15.86 -4.25 -4.86
CA LYS A 498 -16.00 -4.50 -6.29
C LYS A 498 -16.77 -3.40 -7.02
N ALA A 499 -17.83 -2.88 -6.40
CA ALA A 499 -18.68 -1.85 -6.99
C ALA A 499 -18.01 -0.46 -6.98
N ILE A 500 -17.24 -0.11 -5.95
CA ILE A 500 -16.64 1.23 -5.82
C ILE A 500 -15.30 1.37 -6.57
N VAL A 501 -14.61 0.27 -6.87
CA VAL A 501 -13.31 0.29 -7.60
C VAL A 501 -13.44 0.86 -9.01
N THR A 502 -14.62 0.77 -9.64
CA THR A 502 -14.90 1.29 -10.98
C THR A 502 -15.38 2.74 -10.99
N ILE A 503 -15.41 3.42 -9.84
CA ILE A 503 -15.89 4.79 -9.72
C ILE A 503 -14.78 5.75 -10.12
N ASN A 504 -15.12 6.64 -11.06
CA ASN A 504 -14.23 7.65 -11.59
C ASN A 504 -14.96 8.99 -11.53
N SER A 505 -14.24 10.08 -11.28
CA SER A 505 -14.77 11.44 -11.33
C SER A 505 -14.16 12.19 -12.51
N ALA A 506 -14.97 12.51 -13.51
CA ALA A 506 -14.51 13.32 -14.65
C ALA A 506 -14.04 14.70 -14.17
N ILE A 507 -12.92 15.17 -14.74
CA ILE A 507 -12.47 16.54 -14.54
C ILE A 507 -12.98 17.32 -15.74
N GLU A 508 -14.11 18.00 -15.54
CA GLU A 508 -14.85 18.68 -16.60
C GLU A 508 -14.04 19.85 -17.19
N GLY A 509 -13.63 19.68 -18.45
CA GLY A 509 -13.17 20.74 -19.33
C GLY A 509 -14.02 20.82 -20.60
N ASP A 510 -13.68 21.73 -21.52
CA ASP A 510 -14.32 21.78 -22.83
C ASP A 510 -13.76 20.64 -23.73
N PRO A 511 -14.59 19.72 -24.25
CA PRO A 511 -14.13 18.68 -25.17
C PRO A 511 -13.47 19.21 -26.45
N LEU A 512 -13.71 20.47 -26.79
CA LEU A 512 -13.26 21.09 -28.04
C LEU A 512 -12.08 22.07 -27.85
N ASP A 513 -11.61 22.24 -26.61
CA ASP A 513 -10.55 23.19 -26.26
C ASP A 513 -9.60 22.61 -25.19
N GLY A 514 -8.30 22.91 -25.32
CA GLY A 514 -7.23 22.39 -24.47
C GLY A 514 -6.81 20.94 -24.76
N LEU A 515 -5.80 20.48 -24.01
CA LEU A 515 -5.17 19.16 -24.15
C LEU A 515 -6.10 18.07 -23.62
N GLN A 516 -6.41 17.08 -24.46
CA GLN A 516 -7.35 16.02 -24.10
C GLN A 516 -6.62 14.80 -23.51
N ILE A 517 -7.04 14.31 -22.34
CA ILE A 517 -6.46 13.12 -21.69
C ILE A 517 -7.51 12.01 -21.63
N MET A 518 -7.23 10.88 -22.26
CA MET A 518 -8.19 9.79 -22.42
C MET A 518 -7.51 8.43 -22.62
N GLY A 519 -8.28 7.33 -22.54
CA GLY A 519 -7.82 6.01 -22.96
C GLY A 519 -8.00 5.79 -24.47
N LEU A 520 -7.47 4.68 -24.96
CA LEU A 520 -7.56 4.32 -26.39
C LEU A 520 -9.00 4.09 -26.87
N LEU A 521 -9.86 3.50 -26.04
CA LEU A 521 -11.26 3.21 -26.39
C LEU A 521 -12.10 4.48 -26.52
N GLU A 522 -11.85 5.47 -25.68
CA GLU A 522 -12.52 6.77 -25.70
C GLU A 522 -12.13 7.62 -26.91
N SER A 523 -10.96 7.36 -27.50
CA SER A 523 -10.46 8.08 -28.67
C SER A 523 -11.18 7.74 -29.97
N ARG A 524 -12.10 6.75 -29.97
CA ARG A 524 -12.84 6.28 -31.15
C ARG A 524 -13.49 7.43 -31.94
N CYS A 525 -13.30 7.43 -33.25
CA CYS A 525 -13.73 8.49 -34.21
C CYS A 525 -13.03 9.85 -34.04
N LEU A 526 -12.25 10.06 -32.99
CA LEU A 526 -11.57 11.34 -32.76
C LEU A 526 -10.21 11.33 -33.45
N ASN A 527 -9.83 12.47 -34.00
CA ASN A 527 -8.52 12.69 -34.62
C ASN A 527 -7.92 13.96 -34.02
N PHE A 528 -6.62 13.96 -33.79
CA PHE A 528 -5.87 15.07 -33.20
C PHE A 528 -4.62 15.34 -34.05
N ASP A 529 -4.15 16.58 -34.06
CA ASP A 529 -2.93 16.94 -34.79
C ASP A 529 -1.68 16.40 -34.09
N HIS A 530 -1.67 16.46 -32.75
CA HIS A 530 -0.62 15.92 -31.87
C HIS A 530 -1.16 14.77 -31.01
N VAL A 531 -0.44 13.64 -30.99
CA VAL A 531 -0.81 12.47 -30.18
C VAL A 531 0.37 12.00 -29.35
N TYR A 532 0.15 11.86 -28.04
CA TYR A 532 1.11 11.34 -27.07
C TYR A 532 0.56 10.05 -26.47
N ILE A 533 1.20 8.90 -26.70
CA ILE A 533 0.71 7.60 -26.24
C ILE A 533 1.57 7.13 -25.08
N LEU A 534 0.99 7.01 -23.89
CA LEU A 534 1.66 6.58 -22.67
C LEU A 534 1.33 5.12 -22.34
N GLY A 535 2.30 4.39 -21.80
CA GLY A 535 2.14 2.99 -21.39
C GLY A 535 2.06 2.00 -22.57
N ALA A 536 2.72 2.30 -23.69
CA ALA A 536 2.69 1.46 -24.90
C ALA A 536 3.61 0.23 -24.79
N ASN A 537 3.43 -0.54 -23.72
CA ASN A 537 4.19 -1.73 -23.38
C ASN A 537 3.53 -3.01 -23.90
N GLU A 538 4.32 -4.02 -24.19
CA GLU A 538 3.81 -5.38 -24.43
C GLU A 538 3.07 -5.90 -23.19
N GLY A 539 1.90 -6.53 -23.38
CA GLY A 539 1.00 -6.94 -22.29
C GLY A 539 0.02 -5.86 -21.81
N VAL A 540 0.29 -4.59 -22.11
CA VAL A 540 -0.64 -3.46 -21.89
C VAL A 540 -1.33 -3.05 -23.20
N LEU A 541 -0.54 -2.95 -24.26
CA LEU A 541 -0.97 -2.63 -25.61
C LEU A 541 -0.46 -3.72 -26.57
N PRO A 542 -1.25 -4.74 -26.94
CA PRO A 542 -2.60 -5.04 -26.43
C PRO A 542 -2.58 -5.68 -25.03
N LYS A 543 -3.73 -5.68 -24.35
CA LYS A 543 -3.92 -6.44 -23.10
C LYS A 543 -3.97 -7.93 -23.39
N THR A 544 -3.25 -8.73 -22.60
CA THR A 544 -3.10 -10.18 -22.81
C THR A 544 -4.16 -11.05 -22.11
N SER A 545 -5.08 -10.46 -21.34
CA SER A 545 -6.11 -11.20 -20.60
C SER A 545 -7.50 -11.02 -21.19
N SER A 546 -8.21 -12.14 -21.36
CA SER A 546 -9.65 -12.15 -21.66
C SER A 546 -10.48 -12.19 -20.37
N GLY A 547 -11.75 -11.82 -20.46
CA GLY A 547 -12.71 -12.06 -19.37
C GLY A 547 -12.88 -13.56 -19.10
N VAL A 548 -13.24 -13.90 -17.86
CA VAL A 548 -13.52 -15.29 -17.46
C VAL A 548 -14.82 -15.76 -18.12
N THR A 549 -14.81 -16.94 -18.74
CA THR A 549 -15.94 -17.56 -19.45
C THR A 549 -15.95 -19.07 -19.22
N PHE A 550 -17.13 -19.70 -19.23
CA PHE A 550 -17.23 -21.15 -19.22
C PHE A 550 -17.10 -21.79 -20.60
N LEU A 551 -17.15 -20.99 -21.66
CA LEU A 551 -17.10 -21.45 -23.05
C LEU A 551 -15.63 -21.58 -23.51
N PRO A 552 -15.13 -22.79 -23.81
CA PRO A 552 -13.79 -23.00 -24.32
C PRO A 552 -13.55 -22.32 -25.68
N ASN A 553 -12.30 -21.93 -25.95
CA ASN A 553 -11.93 -21.17 -27.17
C ASN A 553 -12.32 -21.86 -28.49
N ASN A 554 -12.31 -23.19 -28.55
CA ASN A 554 -12.76 -23.94 -29.73
C ASN A 554 -14.26 -23.76 -29.99
N LEU A 555 -15.11 -23.83 -28.96
CA LEU A 555 -16.55 -23.54 -29.10
C LEU A 555 -16.76 -22.08 -29.46
N ARG A 556 -16.06 -21.16 -28.78
CA ARG A 556 -16.15 -19.74 -29.09
C ARG A 556 -15.86 -19.46 -30.56
N ARG A 557 -14.79 -20.04 -31.10
CA ARG A 557 -14.42 -19.90 -32.52
C ARG A 557 -15.47 -20.52 -33.45
N ALA A 558 -16.03 -21.68 -33.12
CA ALA A 558 -17.03 -22.38 -33.93
C ALA A 558 -18.35 -21.58 -34.04
N TYR A 559 -18.78 -20.93 -32.96
CA TYR A 559 -20.00 -20.12 -32.92
C TYR A 559 -19.76 -18.63 -33.23
N GLY A 560 -18.54 -18.23 -33.58
CA GLY A 560 -18.19 -16.84 -33.92
C GLY A 560 -18.18 -15.88 -32.72
N LEU A 561 -18.06 -16.40 -31.49
CA LEU A 561 -17.94 -15.62 -30.27
C LEU A 561 -16.55 -14.95 -30.17
N PRO A 562 -16.42 -13.79 -29.51
CA PRO A 562 -15.14 -13.09 -29.38
C PRO A 562 -14.05 -13.92 -28.70
N ILE A 563 -12.86 -13.95 -29.27
CA ILE A 563 -11.64 -14.58 -28.71
C ILE A 563 -10.55 -13.52 -28.48
N LEU A 564 -9.41 -13.89 -27.88
CA LEU A 564 -8.34 -12.93 -27.55
C LEU A 564 -7.81 -12.22 -28.81
N GLU A 565 -7.67 -12.94 -29.92
CA GLU A 565 -7.24 -12.41 -31.20
C GLU A 565 -8.18 -11.31 -31.74
N ASN A 566 -9.46 -11.36 -31.37
CA ASN A 566 -10.41 -10.30 -31.68
C ASN A 566 -10.16 -9.03 -30.87
N GLN A 567 -9.73 -9.14 -29.61
CA GLN A 567 -9.37 -7.99 -28.79
C GLN A 567 -8.10 -7.32 -29.30
N ASP A 568 -7.12 -8.12 -29.72
CA ASP A 568 -5.89 -7.63 -30.37
C ASP A 568 -6.24 -6.83 -31.63
N ALA A 569 -7.06 -7.39 -32.53
CA ALA A 569 -7.49 -6.71 -33.75
C ALA A 569 -8.22 -5.38 -33.50
N LEU A 570 -9.11 -5.33 -32.50
CA LEU A 570 -9.82 -4.10 -32.12
C LEU A 570 -8.85 -3.05 -31.56
N THR A 571 -7.88 -3.48 -30.75
CA THR A 571 -6.89 -2.59 -30.15
C THR A 571 -5.92 -2.06 -31.19
N ALA A 572 -5.45 -2.92 -32.11
CA ALA A 572 -4.62 -2.54 -33.25
C ALA A 572 -5.29 -1.46 -34.10
N TYR A 573 -6.58 -1.62 -34.42
CA TYR A 573 -7.35 -0.59 -35.12
C TYR A 573 -7.39 0.75 -34.39
N LEU A 574 -7.66 0.74 -33.08
CA LEU A 574 -7.72 1.96 -32.27
C LEU A 574 -6.37 2.66 -32.16
N PHE A 575 -5.27 1.90 -32.22
CA PHE A 575 -3.93 2.42 -32.23
C PHE A 575 -3.54 2.97 -33.61
N TYR A 576 -3.71 2.18 -34.69
CA TYR A 576 -3.27 2.52 -36.05
C TYR A 576 -3.99 3.74 -36.62
N ARG A 577 -5.27 3.96 -36.29
CA ARG A 577 -6.02 5.13 -36.79
C ARG A 577 -5.41 6.48 -36.39
N HIS A 578 -4.63 6.53 -35.30
CA HIS A 578 -3.93 7.76 -34.92
C HIS A 578 -2.77 8.08 -35.88
N PHE A 579 -2.24 7.09 -36.59
CA PHE A 579 -1.22 7.26 -37.63
C PHE A 579 -1.79 7.71 -38.97
N GLN A 580 -3.12 7.64 -39.17
CA GLN A 580 -3.76 8.15 -40.39
C GLN A 580 -3.70 9.69 -40.44
N TYR A 581 -4.07 10.35 -39.34
CA TYR A 581 -4.35 11.79 -39.36
C TYR A 581 -3.36 12.67 -38.59
N SER A 582 -2.67 12.13 -37.58
CA SER A 582 -1.85 12.94 -36.66
C SER A 582 -0.48 13.23 -37.26
N GLU A 583 0.00 14.47 -37.19
CA GLU A 583 1.29 14.89 -37.76
C GLU A 583 2.46 14.64 -36.80
N ASN A 584 2.22 14.78 -35.50
CA ASN A 584 3.27 14.63 -34.49
C ASN A 584 2.89 13.54 -33.47
N ILE A 585 3.58 12.40 -33.55
CA ILE A 585 3.28 11.19 -32.78
C ILE A 585 4.45 10.87 -31.86
N HIS A 586 4.16 10.87 -30.56
CA HIS A 586 5.11 10.49 -29.51
C HIS A 586 4.58 9.30 -28.74
N ILE A 587 5.40 8.27 -28.56
CA ILE A 587 5.02 7.01 -27.93
C ILE A 587 6.00 6.72 -26.81
N PHE A 588 5.50 6.35 -25.64
CA PHE A 588 6.29 6.12 -24.45
C PHE A 588 6.01 4.74 -23.87
N TYR A 589 7.07 4.02 -23.52
CA TYR A 589 6.98 2.72 -22.87
C TYR A 589 7.96 2.61 -21.70
N ASN A 590 7.65 1.73 -20.74
CA ASN A 590 8.55 1.40 -19.63
C ASN A 590 9.55 0.34 -20.09
N SER A 591 10.85 0.61 -20.00
CA SER A 591 11.91 -0.33 -20.36
C SER A 591 12.47 -1.12 -19.18
N ILE A 592 11.87 -0.98 -17.98
CA ILE A 592 12.22 -1.77 -16.80
C ILE A 592 11.43 -3.09 -16.81
N VAL A 593 12.14 -4.18 -16.57
CA VAL A 593 11.55 -5.49 -16.31
C VAL A 593 11.21 -5.59 -14.83
N ASP A 594 9.94 -5.81 -14.50
CA ASP A 594 9.44 -6.05 -13.15
C ASP A 594 8.27 -7.05 -13.16
N GLU A 595 7.63 -7.30 -12.01
CA GLU A 595 6.49 -8.24 -11.92
C GLU A 595 5.29 -7.84 -12.79
N SER A 596 5.17 -6.55 -13.11
CA SER A 596 4.03 -5.95 -13.83
C SER A 596 4.36 -5.55 -15.27
N SER A 597 5.64 -5.57 -15.67
CA SER A 597 6.12 -5.07 -16.95
C SER A 597 7.23 -5.95 -17.53
N SER A 598 7.09 -6.34 -18.80
CA SER A 598 8.13 -7.07 -19.53
C SER A 598 9.35 -6.21 -19.91
N GLY A 599 9.25 -4.88 -19.74
CA GLY A 599 10.25 -3.93 -20.25
C GLY A 599 10.25 -3.75 -21.78
N GLU A 600 9.35 -4.42 -22.50
CA GLU A 600 9.29 -4.40 -23.96
C GLU A 600 8.26 -3.38 -24.48
N GLU A 601 8.59 -2.75 -25.62
CA GLU A 601 7.64 -1.94 -26.39
C GLU A 601 6.55 -2.83 -27.01
N SER A 602 5.35 -2.29 -27.18
CA SER A 602 4.23 -2.99 -27.82
C SER A 602 4.61 -3.61 -29.17
N ARG A 603 4.17 -4.85 -29.41
CA ARG A 603 4.27 -5.49 -30.74
C ARG A 603 3.72 -4.66 -31.89
N PHE A 604 2.70 -3.82 -31.65
CA PHE A 604 2.11 -2.96 -32.68
C PHE A 604 3.07 -1.85 -33.14
N ILE A 605 3.96 -1.39 -32.26
CA ILE A 605 5.02 -0.42 -32.62
C ILE A 605 6.03 -1.10 -33.55
N ARG A 606 6.46 -2.31 -33.19
CA ARG A 606 7.39 -3.12 -33.99
C ARG A 606 6.84 -3.44 -35.38
N GLN A 607 5.56 -3.76 -35.43
CA GLN A 607 4.86 -4.07 -36.66
C GLN A 607 4.81 -2.85 -37.59
N LEU A 608 4.40 -1.68 -37.09
CA LEU A 608 4.45 -0.43 -37.88
C LEU A 608 5.87 -0.06 -38.30
N GLU A 609 6.88 -0.25 -37.44
CA GLU A 609 8.29 -0.02 -37.77
C GLU A 609 8.76 -0.90 -38.94
N PHE A 610 8.24 -2.13 -39.06
CA PHE A 610 8.60 -3.08 -40.10
C PHE A 610 7.82 -2.89 -41.41
N GLU A 611 6.52 -2.61 -41.31
CA GLU A 611 5.58 -2.70 -42.44
C GLU A 611 5.23 -1.35 -43.08
N SER A 612 5.43 -0.23 -42.36
CA SER A 612 5.10 1.12 -42.84
C SER A 612 6.32 1.89 -43.36
N GLN A 613 6.10 3.11 -43.87
CA GLN A 613 7.16 4.03 -44.29
C GLN A 613 7.52 5.09 -43.24
N PHE A 614 6.95 5.01 -42.03
CA PHE A 614 7.28 5.93 -40.93
C PHE A 614 8.73 5.79 -40.46
N GLN A 615 9.32 6.89 -40.02
CA GLN A 615 10.67 6.90 -39.45
C GLN A 615 10.62 6.90 -37.92
N PHE A 616 11.06 5.82 -37.28
CA PHE A 616 11.06 5.72 -35.81
C PHE A 616 12.33 6.30 -35.20
N ALA A 617 12.21 7.48 -34.59
CA ALA A 617 13.28 8.11 -33.80
C ALA A 617 13.23 7.56 -32.36
N LYS A 618 14.18 6.68 -32.01
CA LYS A 618 14.25 6.06 -30.69
C LYS A 618 15.07 6.91 -29.71
N HIS A 619 14.47 7.20 -28.57
CA HIS A 619 15.05 7.96 -27.48
C HIS A 619 15.09 7.08 -26.24
N GLN A 620 16.23 7.06 -25.57
CA GLN A 620 16.37 6.36 -24.30
C GLN A 620 16.55 7.38 -23.18
N GLN A 621 15.81 7.22 -22.10
CA GLN A 621 15.98 8.06 -20.93
C GLN A 621 17.40 7.92 -20.39
N GLN A 622 18.09 9.05 -20.30
CA GLN A 622 19.38 9.14 -19.62
C GLN A 622 19.20 10.05 -18.41
N GLN A 623 19.28 9.47 -17.21
CA GLN A 623 19.36 10.27 -15.99
C GLN A 623 20.84 10.46 -15.66
N SER A 624 21.26 11.71 -15.48
CA SER A 624 22.58 11.99 -14.93
C SER A 624 22.57 11.57 -13.46
N ILE A 625 23.39 10.58 -13.09
CA ILE A 625 23.57 10.20 -11.69
C ILE A 625 24.32 11.36 -11.01
N GLN A 626 23.58 12.18 -10.27
CA GLN A 626 24.16 13.19 -9.42
C GLN A 626 24.38 12.56 -8.05
N PHE A 627 25.63 12.20 -7.76
CA PHE A 627 25.98 11.85 -6.39
C PHE A 627 26.00 13.13 -5.57
N PRO A 628 25.24 13.22 -4.48
CA PRO A 628 25.48 14.28 -3.52
C PRO A 628 26.95 14.18 -3.07
N PRO A 629 27.66 15.30 -2.89
CA PRO A 629 29.01 15.26 -2.35
C PRO A 629 28.99 14.53 -1.01
N ALA A 630 30.05 13.75 -0.74
CA ALA A 630 30.22 13.09 0.55
C ALA A 630 30.03 14.13 1.66
N SER A 631 29.03 13.90 2.51
CA SER A 631 28.79 14.82 3.61
C SER A 631 30.00 14.76 4.54
N PRO A 632 30.55 15.90 4.97
CA PRO A 632 31.68 15.88 5.89
C PRO A 632 31.31 15.15 7.19
N GLU A 633 32.31 14.64 7.89
CA GLU A 633 32.13 14.14 9.25
C GLU A 633 31.51 15.22 10.14
N LEU A 634 30.55 14.83 10.98
CA LEU A 634 29.95 15.73 11.95
C LEU A 634 30.93 16.00 13.10
N VAL A 635 31.61 17.13 13.05
CA VAL A 635 32.46 17.63 14.13
C VAL A 635 31.78 18.82 14.78
N VAL A 636 31.55 18.75 16.09
CA VAL A 636 30.90 19.82 16.85
C VAL A 636 31.95 20.61 17.64
N PRO A 637 32.39 21.77 17.15
CA PRO A 637 33.29 22.63 17.90
C PRO A 637 32.59 23.22 19.13
N LYS A 638 33.32 23.38 20.23
CA LYS A 638 32.83 24.02 21.46
C LYS A 638 32.80 25.56 21.29
N THR A 639 32.00 26.04 20.35
CA THR A 639 31.75 27.48 20.11
C THR A 639 31.13 28.16 21.34
N GLU A 640 31.11 29.50 21.39
CA GLU A 640 30.60 30.27 22.53
C GLU A 640 29.26 29.76 23.06
N ALA A 641 28.27 29.52 22.21
CA ALA A 641 26.96 29.04 22.65
C ALA A 641 26.98 27.64 23.30
N ILE A 642 27.78 26.71 22.75
CA ILE A 642 27.90 25.34 23.29
C ILE A 642 28.73 25.37 24.58
N TRP A 643 29.83 26.11 24.58
CA TRP A 643 30.68 26.31 25.73
C TRP A 643 29.92 26.94 26.90
N ASP A 644 29.18 28.02 26.64
CA ASP A 644 28.36 28.70 27.65
C ASP A 644 27.28 27.76 28.19
N LYS A 645 26.65 26.95 27.34
CA LYS A 645 25.69 25.92 27.79
C LYS A 645 26.39 24.93 28.73
N MET A 646 27.52 24.37 28.32
CA MET A 646 28.27 23.39 29.13
C MET A 646 28.73 23.98 30.46
N TYR A 647 29.37 25.15 30.44
CA TYR A 647 29.90 25.81 31.63
C TYR A 647 28.75 26.21 32.58
N ASN A 648 27.66 26.77 32.06
CA ASN A 648 26.50 27.08 32.90
C ASN A 648 25.86 25.80 33.47
N THR A 649 25.70 24.74 32.66
CA THR A 649 25.03 23.51 33.09
C THR A 649 25.84 22.71 34.12
N PHE A 650 27.10 22.41 33.84
CA PHE A 650 27.89 21.48 34.66
C PHE A 650 28.72 22.16 35.74
N VAL A 651 29.19 23.40 35.51
CA VAL A 651 30.05 24.12 36.46
C VAL A 651 29.21 25.05 37.34
N ARG A 652 28.47 26.00 36.76
CA ARG A 652 27.69 26.97 37.57
C ARG A 652 26.46 26.35 38.23
N ASN A 653 25.64 25.63 37.46
CA ASN A 653 24.42 25.00 37.96
C ASN A 653 24.70 23.62 38.58
N LYS A 654 25.97 23.18 38.58
CA LYS A 654 26.42 21.93 39.21
C LYS A 654 25.58 20.71 38.80
N ARG A 655 25.20 20.61 37.52
CA ARG A 655 24.54 19.40 37.01
C ARG A 655 25.46 18.20 37.24
N ARG A 656 24.87 17.18 37.86
CA ARG A 656 25.50 15.91 38.20
C ARG A 656 26.06 15.19 36.96
N ILE A 657 27.32 14.78 37.01
CA ILE A 657 27.99 13.91 36.02
C ILE A 657 28.02 12.49 36.58
N SER A 658 27.44 11.53 35.85
CA SER A 658 27.39 10.13 36.24
C SER A 658 28.48 9.29 35.56
N ALA A 659 28.71 8.09 36.08
CA ALA A 659 29.60 7.11 35.45
C ALA A 659 29.20 6.81 33.99
N THR A 660 27.89 6.74 33.71
CA THR A 660 27.37 6.56 32.34
C THR A 660 27.70 7.75 31.43
N ALA A 661 27.72 8.98 31.95
CA ALA A 661 28.14 10.14 31.18
C ALA A 661 29.63 10.06 30.82
N LEU A 662 30.47 9.65 31.77
CA LEU A 662 31.90 9.42 31.52
C LEU A 662 32.13 8.32 30.48
N THR A 663 31.51 7.15 30.63
CA THR A 663 31.66 6.05 29.67
C THR A 663 31.07 6.37 28.30
N THR A 664 30.01 7.18 28.24
CA THR A 664 29.47 7.70 26.96
C THR A 664 30.51 8.58 26.24
N TYR A 665 31.23 9.45 26.98
CA TYR A 665 32.31 10.26 26.39
C TYR A 665 33.49 9.40 25.93
N LEU A 666 33.90 8.43 26.75
CA LEU A 666 34.99 7.50 26.39
C LEU A 666 34.65 6.70 25.13
N ALA A 667 33.40 6.24 25.00
CA ALA A 667 32.93 5.63 23.77
C ALA A 667 33.01 6.66 22.63
N SER A 668 32.26 7.75 22.70
CA SER A 668 32.19 8.75 21.64
C SER A 668 31.93 10.15 22.20
N PRO A 669 32.88 11.09 22.08
CA PRO A 669 32.66 12.49 22.47
C PRO A 669 31.44 13.13 21.79
N LEU A 670 31.18 12.77 20.52
CA LEU A 670 29.97 13.20 19.83
C LEU A 670 28.69 12.64 20.47
N GLN A 671 28.69 11.39 20.92
CA GLN A 671 27.54 10.80 21.61
C GLN A 671 27.28 11.49 22.95
N PHE A 672 28.35 11.85 23.67
CA PHE A 672 28.25 12.64 24.90
C PHE A 672 27.59 14.00 24.63
N PHE A 673 28.02 14.69 23.57
CA PHE A 673 27.40 15.94 23.16
C PHE A 673 25.90 15.75 22.88
N LEU A 674 25.52 14.81 22.01
CA LEU A 674 24.12 14.60 21.62
C LEU A 674 23.23 14.27 22.83
N LYS A 675 23.71 13.39 23.72
CA LYS A 675 22.94 12.88 24.87
C LYS A 675 22.92 13.81 26.08
N HIS A 676 24.06 14.36 26.47
CA HIS A 676 24.23 15.08 27.74
C HIS A 676 24.32 16.60 27.60
N VAL A 677 24.68 17.12 26.42
CA VAL A 677 24.80 18.57 26.17
C VAL A 677 23.60 19.08 25.35
N ALA A 678 23.30 18.45 24.21
CA ALA A 678 22.19 18.82 23.34
C ALA A 678 20.85 18.24 23.83
N GLU A 679 20.88 17.15 24.58
CA GLU A 679 19.70 16.44 25.14
C GLU A 679 18.73 15.96 24.06
N ILE A 680 19.27 15.51 22.93
CA ILE A 680 18.50 14.93 21.84
C ILE A 680 18.03 13.54 22.29
N LYS A 681 16.71 13.37 22.40
CA LYS A 681 16.08 12.09 22.75
C LYS A 681 15.53 11.42 21.51
N GLU A 682 15.44 10.10 21.56
CA GLU A 682 14.68 9.33 20.58
C GLU A 682 13.20 9.71 20.62
N PRO A 683 12.54 9.83 19.45
CA PRO A 683 11.09 9.82 19.43
C PRO A 683 10.60 8.47 19.97
N PRO A 684 9.59 8.46 20.85
CA PRO A 684 9.04 7.21 21.34
C PRO A 684 8.47 6.42 20.18
N ALA A 685 8.82 5.13 20.11
CA ALA A 685 8.35 4.20 19.09
C ALA A 685 7.95 2.88 19.74
N ILE A 686 7.05 2.16 19.10
CA ILE A 686 6.69 0.80 19.51
C ILE A 686 7.82 -0.14 19.06
N SER A 687 8.58 -0.66 20.02
CA SER A 687 9.58 -1.69 19.80
C SER A 687 8.90 -3.04 19.65
N GLN A 688 9.07 -3.66 18.49
CA GLN A 688 8.77 -5.09 18.30
C GLN A 688 9.94 -5.99 18.73
N GLU A 689 11.05 -5.39 19.18
CA GLU A 689 12.23 -6.08 19.67
C GLU A 689 12.23 -6.19 21.19
N PHE A 690 12.98 -7.16 21.71
CA PHE A 690 13.10 -7.38 23.15
C PHE A 690 13.99 -6.31 23.81
N GLU A 691 13.37 -5.44 24.63
CA GLU A 691 14.01 -4.32 25.32
C GLU A 691 14.84 -4.76 26.54
N MET A 692 16.14 -5.03 26.33
CA MET A 692 17.08 -5.45 27.38
C MET A 692 17.27 -4.40 28.49
N ASN A 693 17.13 -3.11 28.16
CA ASN A 693 17.17 -1.99 29.11
C ASN A 693 16.02 -2.08 30.13
N ARG A 694 14.77 -2.28 29.68
CA ARG A 694 13.61 -2.45 30.56
C ARG A 694 13.75 -3.68 31.45
N LEU A 695 14.22 -4.79 30.91
CA LEU A 695 14.53 -5.99 31.69
C LEU A 695 15.55 -5.68 32.81
N GLY A 696 16.59 -4.89 32.50
CA GLY A 696 17.54 -4.40 33.49
C GLY A 696 16.82 -3.66 34.61
N THR A 697 16.06 -2.61 34.29
CA THR A 697 15.32 -1.82 35.30
C THR A 697 14.40 -2.69 36.16
N VAL A 698 13.64 -3.61 35.56
CA VAL A 698 12.80 -4.57 36.30
C VAL A 698 13.61 -5.35 37.35
N ILE A 699 14.79 -5.82 36.98
CA ILE A 699 15.64 -6.61 37.88
C ILE A 699 16.19 -5.76 39.03
N HIS A 700 16.66 -4.54 38.75
CA HIS A 700 17.15 -3.63 39.79
C HIS A 700 16.06 -3.31 40.82
N GLU A 701 14.88 -2.90 40.36
CA GLU A 701 13.72 -2.59 41.20
C GLU A 701 13.27 -3.79 42.06
N VAL A 702 13.27 -4.99 41.49
CA VAL A 702 12.94 -6.22 42.23
C VAL A 702 14.01 -6.54 43.29
N MET A 703 15.29 -6.42 42.94
CA MET A 703 16.39 -6.65 43.88
C MET A 703 16.35 -5.64 45.04
N GLU A 704 16.11 -4.36 44.75
CA GLU A 704 15.92 -3.34 45.77
C GLU A 704 14.76 -3.71 46.70
N LYS A 705 13.58 -4.03 46.17
CA LYS A 705 12.40 -4.39 46.98
C LYS A 705 12.62 -5.60 47.88
N ILE A 706 13.38 -6.59 47.40
CA ILE A 706 13.72 -7.79 48.18
C ILE A 706 14.67 -7.43 49.33
N LEU A 707 15.64 -6.55 49.08
CA LEU A 707 16.71 -6.23 50.03
C LEU A 707 16.41 -5.05 50.96
N PHE A 708 15.50 -4.16 50.57
CA PHE A 708 15.12 -2.96 51.32
C PHE A 708 14.74 -3.22 52.78
N PRO A 709 13.98 -4.28 53.13
CA PRO A 709 13.67 -4.60 54.52
C PRO A 709 14.89 -4.84 55.42
N TYR A 710 16.06 -5.13 54.84
CA TYR A 710 17.30 -5.38 55.56
C TYR A 710 18.20 -4.16 55.68
N LYS A 711 17.85 -3.04 55.02
CA LYS A 711 18.61 -1.79 55.07
C LYS A 711 18.51 -1.17 56.47
N GLY A 712 19.66 -0.78 57.04
CA GLY A 712 19.74 -0.14 58.36
C GLY A 712 19.71 -1.09 59.56
N ILE A 713 19.70 -2.41 59.34
CA ILE A 713 19.89 -3.40 60.39
C ILE A 713 21.38 -3.43 60.78
N GLU A 714 21.71 -3.16 62.05
CA GLU A 714 23.11 -3.09 62.51
C GLU A 714 23.79 -4.47 62.58
N THR A 715 23.03 -5.53 62.87
CA THR A 715 23.50 -6.91 62.97
C THR A 715 23.55 -7.60 61.61
N PHE A 716 24.45 -8.58 61.46
CA PHE A 716 24.46 -9.44 60.26
C PHE A 716 23.24 -10.36 60.22
N THR A 717 22.59 -10.39 59.06
CA THR A 717 21.43 -11.24 58.73
C THR A 717 21.91 -12.51 58.03
N SER A 718 21.41 -13.68 58.42
CA SER A 718 21.75 -14.94 57.75
C SER A 718 21.31 -14.92 56.29
N THR A 719 22.15 -15.40 55.38
CA THR A 719 21.76 -15.55 53.96
C THR A 719 20.62 -16.55 53.77
N ASP A 720 20.36 -17.43 54.74
CA ASP A 720 19.19 -18.33 54.73
C ASP A 720 17.85 -17.57 54.65
N GLU A 721 17.76 -16.34 55.16
CA GLU A 721 16.55 -15.53 55.06
C GLU A 721 16.20 -15.18 53.60
N LEU A 722 17.20 -15.11 52.72
CA LEU A 722 16.99 -14.87 51.29
C LEU A 722 16.30 -16.06 50.59
N LYS A 723 16.41 -17.29 51.14
CA LYS A 723 15.73 -18.47 50.58
C LYS A 723 14.22 -18.33 50.63
N GLU A 724 13.69 -17.72 51.69
CA GLU A 724 12.26 -17.46 51.84
C GLU A 724 11.73 -16.42 50.84
N LYS A 725 12.60 -15.52 50.36
CA LYS A 725 12.25 -14.49 49.37
C LYS A 725 12.15 -15.02 47.95
N ILE A 726 12.76 -16.18 47.65
CA ILE A 726 12.68 -16.80 46.31
C ILE A 726 11.23 -17.02 45.86
N GLY A 727 10.33 -17.37 46.78
CA GLY A 727 8.90 -17.57 46.49
C GLY A 727 8.13 -16.29 46.12
N THR A 728 8.72 -15.11 46.33
CA THR A 728 8.08 -13.81 46.04
C THR A 728 8.54 -13.17 44.73
N ILE A 729 9.54 -13.77 44.05
CA ILE A 729 10.15 -13.20 42.84
C ILE A 729 9.14 -13.04 41.71
N GLU A 730 8.34 -14.08 41.44
CA GLU A 730 7.43 -14.07 40.28
C GLU A 730 6.39 -12.95 40.36
N SER A 731 5.85 -12.67 41.56
CA SER A 731 4.86 -11.60 41.76
C SER A 731 5.49 -10.22 41.70
N LEU A 732 6.69 -10.05 42.26
CA LEU A 732 7.41 -8.77 42.20
C LEU A 732 7.84 -8.43 40.77
N VAL A 733 8.35 -9.41 40.01
CA VAL A 733 8.72 -9.22 38.59
C VAL A 733 7.49 -8.87 37.75
N LEU A 734 6.34 -9.52 37.98
CA LEU A 734 5.09 -9.20 37.29
C LEU A 734 4.65 -7.75 37.59
N GLN A 735 4.71 -7.34 38.85
CA GLN A 735 4.38 -5.98 39.27
C GLN A 735 5.29 -4.94 38.62
N GLU A 736 6.61 -5.19 38.57
CA GLU A 736 7.55 -4.27 37.95
C GLU A 736 7.44 -4.19 36.43
N ILE A 737 7.14 -5.30 35.76
CA ILE A 737 6.76 -5.25 34.35
C ILE A 737 5.53 -4.35 34.18
N GLY A 738 4.52 -4.48 35.03
CA GLY A 738 3.37 -3.57 35.05
C GLY A 738 3.79 -2.09 35.12
N ASN A 739 4.65 -1.74 36.08
CA ASN A 739 5.15 -0.38 36.27
C ASN A 739 5.90 0.15 35.04
N GLN A 740 6.78 -0.66 34.45
CA GLN A 740 7.59 -0.27 33.27
C GLN A 740 6.77 -0.07 31.98
N TYR A 741 5.58 -0.66 31.90
CA TYR A 741 4.65 -0.52 30.77
C TYR A 741 3.39 0.28 31.15
N HIS A 742 3.42 1.01 32.28
CA HIS A 742 2.29 1.81 32.80
C HIS A 742 0.94 1.05 32.76
N SER A 743 0.99 -0.23 33.13
CA SER A 743 -0.10 -1.19 33.05
C SER A 743 -0.20 -1.99 34.34
N THR A 744 -1.39 -2.45 34.70
CA THR A 744 -1.58 -3.33 35.86
C THR A 744 -1.86 -4.73 35.36
N PHE A 745 -1.00 -5.68 35.71
CA PHE A 745 -1.19 -7.09 35.39
C PHE A 745 -1.57 -7.87 36.65
N ASN A 746 -2.69 -8.60 36.60
CA ASN A 746 -3.08 -9.46 37.72
C ASN A 746 -2.57 -10.89 37.56
N SER A 747 -2.19 -11.27 36.34
CA SER A 747 -1.83 -12.63 35.97
C SER A 747 -0.83 -12.63 34.80
N ILE A 748 -0.07 -13.72 34.65
CA ILE A 748 0.94 -13.85 33.58
C ILE A 748 0.26 -13.97 32.21
N GLU A 749 -0.98 -14.49 32.17
CA GLU A 749 -1.79 -14.64 30.96
C GLU A 749 -2.17 -13.30 30.30
N GLU A 750 -2.08 -12.19 31.04
CA GLU A 750 -2.31 -10.83 30.52
C GLU A 750 -1.08 -10.25 29.79
N LEU A 751 0.10 -10.84 29.96
CA LEU A 751 1.34 -10.39 29.32
C LEU A 751 1.36 -10.75 27.83
N ASN A 752 1.87 -9.83 27.01
CA ASN A 752 2.20 -10.17 25.63
C ASN A 752 3.41 -11.12 25.55
N SER A 753 3.73 -11.63 24.36
CA SER A 753 4.80 -12.62 24.18
C SER A 753 6.18 -12.11 24.64
N LEU A 754 6.53 -10.84 24.37
CA LEU A 754 7.81 -10.26 24.78
C LEU A 754 7.86 -10.02 26.30
N GLN A 755 6.77 -9.53 26.89
CA GLN A 755 6.63 -9.35 28.33
C GLN A 755 6.67 -10.70 29.07
N THR A 756 6.11 -11.76 28.48
CA THR A 756 6.20 -13.13 29.02
C THR A 756 7.65 -13.63 29.04
N ILE A 757 8.41 -13.35 27.98
CA ILE A 757 9.85 -13.67 27.92
C ILE A 757 10.60 -12.84 28.99
N MET A 758 10.27 -11.56 29.13
CA MET A 758 10.88 -10.66 30.12
C MET A 758 10.63 -11.15 31.54
N HIS A 759 9.40 -11.57 31.85
CA HIS A 759 9.03 -12.15 33.15
C HIS A 759 9.89 -13.38 33.48
N LYS A 760 9.97 -14.33 32.54
CA LYS A 760 10.77 -15.56 32.73
C LYS A 760 12.25 -15.27 32.94
N ILE A 761 12.85 -14.42 32.11
CA ILE A 761 14.27 -14.08 32.23
C ILE A 761 14.54 -13.30 33.52
N GLY A 762 13.67 -12.33 33.85
CA GLY A 762 13.78 -11.53 35.08
C GLY A 762 13.74 -12.40 36.33
N CYS A 763 12.80 -13.35 36.40
CA CYS A 763 12.70 -14.27 37.53
C CYS A 763 13.95 -15.13 37.69
N GLU A 764 14.47 -15.70 36.59
CA GLU A 764 15.68 -16.51 36.64
C GLU A 764 16.90 -15.69 37.06
N TYR A 765 17.08 -14.47 36.54
CA TYR A 765 18.24 -13.65 36.89
C TYR A 765 18.22 -13.20 38.36
N VAL A 766 17.08 -12.72 38.87
CA VAL A 766 16.92 -12.36 40.29
C VAL A 766 17.21 -13.56 41.18
N LYS A 767 16.67 -14.73 40.83
CA LYS A 767 16.93 -15.98 41.55
C LYS A 767 18.41 -16.36 41.54
N MET A 768 19.10 -16.20 40.41
CA MET A 768 20.53 -16.47 40.30
C MET A 768 21.36 -15.55 41.21
N TYR A 769 21.02 -14.26 41.30
CA TYR A 769 21.72 -13.32 42.16
C TYR A 769 21.56 -13.64 43.65
N LEU A 770 20.34 -13.93 44.09
CA LEU A 770 20.09 -14.35 45.48
C LEU A 770 20.78 -15.68 45.79
N GLN A 771 20.69 -16.65 44.88
CA GLN A 771 21.30 -17.97 45.08
C GLN A 771 22.82 -17.87 45.19
N TYR A 772 23.46 -17.01 44.40
CA TYR A 772 24.90 -16.79 44.52
C TYR A 772 25.29 -16.28 45.91
N ASP A 773 24.55 -15.29 46.44
CA ASP A 773 24.81 -14.80 47.80
C ASP A 773 24.61 -15.88 48.87
N ILE A 774 23.55 -16.68 48.72
CA ILE A 774 23.25 -17.81 49.60
C ILE A 774 24.37 -18.86 49.60
N ASP A 775 24.94 -19.14 48.44
CA ASP A 775 25.92 -20.21 48.27
C ASP A 775 27.35 -19.82 48.72
N HIS A 776 27.68 -18.52 48.75
CA HIS A 776 29.06 -18.05 48.96
C HIS A 776 29.28 -17.25 50.26
N TYR A 777 28.21 -16.88 50.97
CA TYR A 777 28.30 -16.07 52.19
C TYR A 777 27.39 -16.61 53.29
N GLN A 778 27.86 -16.52 54.54
CA GLN A 778 27.10 -16.98 55.71
C GLN A 778 26.03 -15.97 56.13
N SER A 779 26.37 -14.68 56.07
CA SER A 779 25.49 -13.59 56.47
C SER A 779 25.87 -12.30 55.77
N PHE A 780 24.92 -11.37 55.69
CA PHE A 780 25.06 -10.10 55.02
C PHE A 780 24.50 -8.95 55.87
N ARG A 781 24.93 -7.74 55.57
CA ARG A 781 24.41 -6.49 56.15
C ARG A 781 24.31 -5.46 55.04
N ILE A 782 23.10 -5.02 54.73
CA ILE A 782 22.86 -4.00 53.70
C ILE A 782 23.23 -2.63 54.25
N VAL A 783 24.21 -1.99 53.60
CA VAL A 783 24.67 -0.63 53.93
C VAL A 783 23.86 0.39 53.16
N GLU A 784 23.72 0.20 51.85
CA GLU A 784 23.03 1.12 50.94
C GLU A 784 22.38 0.36 49.78
N LEU A 785 21.27 0.90 49.25
CA LEU A 785 20.56 0.38 48.07
C LEU A 785 20.01 1.54 47.27
N GLU A 786 20.28 1.55 45.95
CA GLU A 786 19.68 2.41 44.90
C GLU A 786 19.44 3.89 45.31
N ASN A 787 20.31 4.47 46.15
CA ASN A 787 20.11 5.82 46.67
C ASN A 787 20.48 6.88 45.62
N ASP A 788 19.50 7.73 45.28
CA ASP A 788 19.58 8.75 44.22
C ASP A 788 19.71 10.20 44.73
N GLN A 789 19.79 10.41 46.05
CA GLN A 789 19.65 11.76 46.62
C GLN A 789 20.98 12.43 46.96
N ASP A 790 21.80 11.79 47.79
CA ASP A 790 22.90 12.44 48.54
C ASP A 790 24.30 11.89 48.23
N TYR A 791 24.45 10.90 47.35
CA TYR A 791 25.75 10.44 46.82
C TYR A 791 26.29 11.36 45.73
N THR A 792 26.55 12.61 46.12
CA THR A 792 27.15 13.63 45.28
C THR A 792 28.44 14.15 45.89
N ILE A 793 29.48 14.33 45.07
CA ILE A 793 30.73 14.96 45.49
C ILE A 793 31.11 16.11 44.58
N ASP A 794 31.59 17.20 45.18
CA ASP A 794 32.28 18.26 44.45
C ASP A 794 33.68 17.75 44.08
N PHE A 795 34.00 17.78 42.80
CA PHE A 795 35.27 17.31 42.24
C PHE A 795 35.97 18.46 41.51
N GLU A 796 37.16 18.79 41.98
CA GLU A 796 37.97 19.87 41.39
C GLU A 796 38.57 19.43 40.05
N ILE A 797 38.49 20.30 39.04
CA ILE A 797 39.10 20.15 37.71
C ILE A 797 39.72 21.47 37.28
N ASN A 798 40.69 21.46 36.37
CA ASN A 798 41.23 22.68 35.77
C ASN A 798 40.59 22.95 34.40
N ILE A 799 40.00 24.13 34.26
CA ILE A 799 39.47 24.63 32.98
C ILE A 799 40.26 25.88 32.60
N ASN A 800 41.02 25.84 31.50
CA ASN A 800 41.88 26.95 31.04
C ASN A 800 42.81 27.48 32.17
N ASP A 801 43.51 26.58 32.85
CA ASP A 801 44.41 26.87 33.98
C ASP A 801 43.72 27.53 35.20
N ARG A 802 42.39 27.39 35.32
CA ARG A 802 41.62 27.85 36.48
C ARG A 802 40.97 26.66 37.20
N PRO A 803 41.09 26.58 38.53
CA PRO A 803 40.40 25.56 39.30
C PRO A 803 38.89 25.83 39.27
N GLU A 804 38.14 24.86 38.80
CA GLU A 804 36.69 24.83 38.73
C GLU A 804 36.19 23.56 39.40
N VAL A 805 34.90 23.50 39.70
CA VAL A 805 34.30 22.36 40.39
C VAL A 805 33.13 21.82 39.57
N VAL A 806 33.13 20.51 39.38
CA VAL A 806 32.00 19.76 38.82
C VAL A 806 31.43 18.82 39.88
N THR A 807 30.16 18.47 39.77
CA THR A 807 29.52 17.57 40.73
C THR A 807 29.43 16.17 40.15
N LEU A 808 30.10 15.20 40.78
CA LEU A 808 29.99 13.78 40.44
C LEU A 808 28.85 13.13 41.21
N TYR A 809 28.24 12.11 40.62
CA TYR A 809 27.06 11.45 41.17
C TYR A 809 26.99 9.99 40.74
N GLY A 810 26.58 9.11 41.64
CA GLY A 810 26.34 7.70 41.34
C GLY A 810 25.12 7.18 42.08
N ILE A 811 24.26 6.45 41.36
CA ILE A 811 23.29 5.54 41.96
C ILE A 811 23.99 4.18 41.99
N ILE A 812 24.02 3.57 43.16
CA ILE A 812 24.74 2.32 43.38
C ILE A 812 23.70 1.27 43.73
N ASP A 813 23.60 0.21 42.93
CA ASP A 813 22.54 -0.77 43.09
C ASP A 813 22.53 -1.36 44.51
N ARG A 814 23.70 -1.78 44.99
CA ARG A 814 23.86 -2.31 46.35
C ARG A 814 25.25 -2.06 46.91
N VAL A 815 25.28 -1.62 48.17
CA VAL A 815 26.47 -1.66 49.03
C VAL A 815 26.15 -2.54 50.23
N ASP A 816 26.95 -3.56 50.45
CA ASP A 816 26.75 -4.47 51.57
C ASP A 816 28.08 -4.89 52.21
N GLN A 817 27.94 -5.49 53.39
CA GLN A 817 28.98 -6.23 54.04
C GLN A 817 28.59 -7.68 54.15
N VAL A 818 29.50 -8.57 53.81
CA VAL A 818 29.26 -10.02 53.82
C VAL A 818 30.30 -10.73 54.65
N VAL A 819 29.87 -11.78 55.35
CA VAL A 819 30.74 -12.70 56.08
C VAL A 819 30.99 -13.91 55.20
N THR A 820 32.25 -14.08 54.79
CA THR A 820 32.70 -15.23 53.99
C THR A 820 32.67 -16.52 54.81
N ASP A 821 32.81 -17.67 54.13
CA ASP A 821 32.91 -18.97 54.80
C ASP A 821 34.12 -19.10 55.75
N LEU A 822 35.14 -18.25 55.54
CA LEU A 822 36.33 -18.16 56.39
C LEU A 822 36.14 -17.20 57.59
N GLY A 823 34.96 -16.58 57.73
CA GLY A 823 34.66 -15.62 58.79
C GLY A 823 35.20 -14.21 58.56
N GLU A 824 35.72 -13.92 57.36
CA GLU A 824 36.19 -12.59 56.99
C GLU A 824 35.03 -11.68 56.58
N VAL A 825 35.03 -10.43 57.05
CA VAL A 825 34.06 -9.41 56.65
C VAL A 825 34.60 -8.65 55.44
N LYS A 826 33.87 -8.73 54.32
CA LYS A 826 34.16 -7.97 53.09
C LYS A 826 33.11 -6.89 52.90
N THR A 827 33.53 -5.67 52.53
CA THR A 827 32.62 -4.57 52.15
C THR A 827 32.71 -4.39 50.65
N ARG A 828 31.57 -4.36 49.96
CA ARG A 828 31.55 -4.37 48.50
C ARG A 828 30.43 -3.53 47.91
N ILE A 829 30.65 -3.08 46.68
CA ILE A 829 29.61 -2.57 45.79
C ILE A 829 29.25 -3.70 44.83
N VAL A 830 27.96 -3.88 44.60
CA VAL A 830 27.42 -4.85 43.65
C VAL A 830 26.68 -4.09 42.55
N ASP A 831 27.06 -4.31 41.30
CA ASP A 831 26.38 -3.83 40.11
C ASP A 831 25.75 -5.01 39.34
N TYR A 832 24.44 -4.97 39.09
CA TYR A 832 23.69 -6.01 38.42
C TYR A 832 23.74 -5.82 36.90
N LYS A 833 24.07 -6.88 36.15
CA LYS A 833 24.15 -6.82 34.68
C LYS A 833 23.47 -7.99 34.00
N THR A 834 22.56 -7.65 33.08
CA THR A 834 21.79 -8.60 32.25
C THR A 834 22.49 -8.97 30.95
N GLY A 835 23.54 -8.22 30.58
CA GLY A 835 24.22 -8.25 29.28
C GLY A 835 25.48 -9.11 29.20
N ALA A 836 26.36 -8.77 28.26
CA ALA A 836 27.58 -9.52 27.93
C ALA A 836 28.83 -9.04 28.68
N ASP A 837 28.69 -8.14 29.65
CA ASP A 837 29.78 -7.61 30.46
C ASP A 837 30.59 -8.74 31.13
N VAL A 838 31.84 -8.43 31.48
CA VAL A 838 32.80 -9.40 32.02
C VAL A 838 33.56 -8.84 33.20
N VAL A 839 33.87 -9.70 34.16
CA VAL A 839 34.76 -9.40 35.28
C VAL A 839 36.25 -9.45 34.87
N LYS A 840 36.56 -10.15 33.77
CA LYS A 840 37.92 -10.22 33.24
C LYS A 840 38.28 -8.97 32.43
N PHE A 841 39.48 -8.44 32.63
CA PHE A 841 40.05 -7.38 31.80
C PHE A 841 41.50 -7.68 31.38
N SER A 842 41.97 -7.01 30.33
CA SER A 842 43.33 -7.20 29.80
C SER A 842 44.34 -6.49 30.70
N THR A 843 44.24 -5.16 30.74
CA THR A 843 45.19 -4.24 31.38
C THR A 843 44.48 -2.96 31.78
N MET A 844 44.87 -2.33 32.89
CA MET A 844 44.21 -1.11 33.35
C MET A 844 44.38 0.07 32.38
N GLU A 845 45.46 0.11 31.59
CA GLU A 845 45.61 1.14 30.54
C GLU A 845 44.52 1.05 29.46
N LYS A 846 44.02 -0.16 29.16
CA LYS A 846 42.93 -0.34 28.17
C LYS A 846 41.54 -0.10 28.76
N VAL A 847 41.39 -0.33 30.07
CA VAL A 847 40.17 0.00 30.80
C VAL A 847 40.04 1.52 30.92
N LEU A 848 41.15 2.21 31.21
CA LEU A 848 41.24 3.66 31.37
C LEU A 848 41.71 4.35 30.08
N ALA A 849 41.06 4.03 28.96
CA ALA A 849 41.33 4.62 27.65
C ALA A 849 40.03 5.06 26.95
N ALA A 850 40.21 5.85 25.88
CA ALA A 850 39.15 6.05 24.89
C ALA A 850 38.71 4.69 24.33
N ASN A 851 37.40 4.53 24.12
CA ASN A 851 36.74 3.27 23.76
C ASN A 851 37.07 2.12 24.73
N THR A 852 36.89 2.38 26.03
CA THR A 852 37.20 1.45 27.13
C THR A 852 36.82 -0.01 26.83
N GLU A 853 37.76 -0.95 27.09
CA GLU A 853 37.48 -2.38 26.90
C GLU A 853 36.51 -2.94 27.96
N ASN A 854 36.36 -2.26 29.10
CA ASN A 854 35.52 -2.73 30.21
C ASN A 854 34.81 -1.56 30.91
N LYS A 855 33.68 -1.15 30.32
CA LYS A 855 32.80 -0.09 30.85
C LYS A 855 32.30 -0.37 32.28
N ALA A 856 32.07 -1.64 32.62
CA ALA A 856 31.53 -2.03 33.93
C ALA A 856 32.55 -1.80 35.05
N LEU A 857 33.83 -2.05 34.80
CA LEU A 857 34.89 -1.75 35.75
C LEU A 857 35.05 -0.23 35.95
N VAL A 858 34.99 0.57 34.87
CA VAL A 858 34.99 2.04 34.97
C VAL A 858 33.82 2.54 35.81
N GLN A 859 32.62 1.99 35.60
CA GLN A 859 31.42 2.36 36.36
C GLN A 859 31.54 2.01 37.85
N THR A 860 31.92 0.78 38.17
CA THR A 860 32.04 0.34 39.57
C THR A 860 33.17 1.07 40.32
N LEU A 861 34.30 1.39 39.67
CA LEU A 861 35.33 2.25 40.26
C LEU A 861 34.83 3.68 40.53
N PHE A 862 34.04 4.23 39.61
CA PHE A 862 33.40 5.54 39.79
C PHE A 862 32.48 5.55 41.02
N TYR A 863 31.59 4.56 41.12
CA TYR A 863 30.68 4.40 42.25
C TYR A 863 31.43 4.20 43.56
N THR A 864 32.48 3.39 43.53
CA THR A 864 33.34 3.17 44.70
C THR A 864 33.97 4.46 45.18
N TYR A 865 34.51 5.27 44.27
CA TYR A 865 35.10 6.56 44.62
C TYR A 865 34.07 7.49 45.24
N VAL A 866 32.91 7.68 44.61
CA VAL A 866 31.84 8.55 45.13
C VAL A 866 31.39 8.10 46.52
N PHE A 867 31.13 6.81 46.72
CA PHE A 867 30.68 6.28 48.00
C PHE A 867 31.72 6.44 49.12
N GLU A 868 32.99 6.11 48.84
CA GLU A 868 34.06 6.20 49.84
C GLU A 868 34.31 7.66 50.27
N GLN A 869 34.21 8.61 49.34
CA GLN A 869 34.35 10.04 49.66
C GLN A 869 33.19 10.58 50.50
N VAL A 870 31.95 10.16 50.23
CA VAL A 870 30.76 10.63 50.96
C VAL A 870 30.69 10.01 52.37
N THR A 871 30.95 8.72 52.48
CA THR A 871 30.69 7.96 53.72
C THR A 871 31.92 7.74 54.61
N GLY A 872 33.12 7.91 54.06
CA GLY A 872 34.37 7.62 54.76
C GLY A 872 34.71 6.13 54.89
N HIS A 873 33.90 5.22 54.35
CA HIS A 873 34.24 3.80 54.26
C HIS A 873 35.48 3.61 53.38
N ARG A 874 36.23 2.52 53.63
CA ARG A 874 37.42 2.17 52.86
C ARG A 874 37.46 0.68 52.56
N GLY A 875 38.12 0.34 51.47
CA GLY A 875 38.34 -1.04 51.07
C GLY A 875 37.11 -1.67 50.41
N LEU A 876 36.27 -0.85 49.77
CA LEU A 876 35.12 -1.33 49.01
C LEU A 876 35.57 -2.06 47.75
N GLU A 877 35.26 -3.35 47.67
CA GLU A 877 35.52 -4.21 46.51
C GLU A 877 34.44 -4.00 45.43
N PRO A 878 34.82 -3.78 44.15
CA PRO A 878 33.87 -3.63 43.06
C PRO A 878 33.45 -5.01 42.53
N HIS A 879 32.20 -5.40 42.77
CA HIS A 879 31.62 -6.64 42.26
C HIS A 879 30.66 -6.38 41.10
N LEU A 880 30.71 -7.26 40.10
CA LEU A 880 29.82 -7.29 38.95
C LEU A 880 29.04 -8.60 38.94
N TYR A 881 27.72 -8.51 39.05
CA TYR A 881 26.82 -9.66 39.04
C TYR A 881 26.29 -9.84 37.62
N VAL A 882 27.02 -10.63 36.83
CA VAL A 882 26.62 -11.00 35.47
C VAL A 882 25.93 -12.36 35.51
N ALA A 883 24.60 -12.40 35.39
CA ALA A 883 23.81 -13.62 35.59
C ALA A 883 24.37 -14.83 34.82
N ARG A 884 24.80 -14.64 33.57
CA ARG A 884 25.28 -15.73 32.70
C ARG A 884 26.68 -16.26 33.03
N LYS A 885 27.50 -15.53 33.79
CA LYS A 885 28.95 -15.82 33.95
C LYS A 885 29.40 -15.93 35.40
N MET A 886 28.67 -15.31 36.34
CA MET A 886 29.09 -15.21 37.75
C MET A 886 29.27 -16.55 38.46
N ARG A 887 28.59 -17.62 38.01
CA ARG A 887 28.77 -18.98 38.57
C ARG A 887 30.14 -19.57 38.27
N ASP A 888 30.71 -19.27 37.10
CA ASP A 888 31.97 -19.84 36.63
C ASP A 888 33.15 -18.88 36.83
N GLU A 889 32.93 -17.58 36.61
CA GLU A 889 33.98 -16.55 36.63
C GLU A 889 34.08 -15.80 37.97
N GLY A 890 33.12 -16.01 38.89
CA GLY A 890 32.97 -15.20 40.09
C GLY A 890 32.44 -13.79 39.80
N THR A 891 32.45 -12.94 40.83
CA THR A 891 31.86 -11.58 40.76
C THR A 891 32.88 -10.45 40.89
N LEU A 892 34.11 -10.75 41.35
CA LEU A 892 35.16 -9.75 41.51
C LEU A 892 35.97 -9.58 40.22
N PHE A 893 36.31 -8.34 39.85
CA PHE A 893 37.12 -8.09 38.66
C PHE A 893 38.54 -8.67 38.78
N TYR A 894 39.08 -9.20 37.69
CA TYR A 894 40.43 -9.73 37.66
C TYR A 894 41.17 -9.51 36.33
N GLY A 895 42.48 -9.26 36.44
CA GLY A 895 43.35 -9.04 35.28
C GLY A 895 43.75 -10.34 34.59
N SER A 896 44.36 -10.26 33.40
CA SER A 896 44.77 -11.44 32.61
C SER A 896 45.76 -12.38 33.31
N TYR A 897 46.48 -11.90 34.32
CA TYR A 897 47.38 -12.70 35.16
C TYR A 897 46.73 -13.23 36.44
N GLY A 898 45.42 -13.09 36.61
CA GLY A 898 44.65 -13.59 37.76
C GLY A 898 44.69 -12.70 39.00
N ALA A 899 45.26 -11.49 38.92
CA ALA A 899 45.24 -10.53 40.02
C ALA A 899 43.80 -10.04 40.26
N LEU A 900 43.26 -10.33 41.44
CA LEU A 900 41.93 -9.91 41.89
C LEU A 900 41.92 -8.42 42.29
N MET A 901 40.84 -7.71 41.98
CA MET A 901 40.60 -6.30 42.37
C MET A 901 40.26 -6.17 43.86
N GLU A 902 41.18 -6.57 44.73
CA GLU A 902 41.09 -6.45 46.20
C GLU A 902 42.39 -5.93 46.81
N GLY A 903 42.33 -5.59 48.11
CA GLY A 903 43.51 -5.24 48.91
C GLY A 903 44.36 -4.10 48.34
N GLN A 904 45.68 -4.31 48.31
CA GLN A 904 46.63 -3.29 47.85
C GLN A 904 46.51 -2.98 46.36
N PHE A 905 46.25 -3.99 45.52
CA PHE A 905 46.09 -3.80 44.08
C PHE A 905 44.91 -2.87 43.76
N LEU A 906 43.77 -3.09 44.42
CA LEU A 906 42.60 -2.21 44.32
C LEU A 906 42.91 -0.77 44.74
N ALA A 907 43.66 -0.58 45.83
CA ALA A 907 44.01 0.76 46.32
C ALA A 907 44.87 1.54 45.30
N GLU A 908 45.83 0.86 44.65
CA GLU A 908 46.65 1.44 43.59
C GLU A 908 45.80 1.80 42.35
N GLN A 909 44.90 0.92 41.92
CA GLN A 909 44.05 1.18 40.75
C GLN A 909 43.01 2.28 41.01
N LYS A 910 42.51 2.43 42.25
CA LYS A 910 41.63 3.56 42.63
C LYS A 910 42.35 4.90 42.47
N ALA A 911 43.63 5.00 42.85
CA ALA A 911 44.40 6.22 42.67
C ALA A 911 44.56 6.55 41.17
N ASN A 912 44.96 5.56 40.36
CA ASN A 912 45.08 5.71 38.90
C ASN A 912 43.76 6.13 38.25
N PHE A 913 42.63 5.58 38.73
CA PHE A 913 41.30 5.93 38.23
C PHE A 913 40.92 7.39 38.50
N VAL A 914 41.25 7.93 39.67
CA VAL A 914 40.98 9.33 40.01
C VAL A 914 41.75 10.29 39.11
N ASP A 915 43.02 9.98 38.83
CA ASP A 915 43.85 10.77 37.91
C ASP A 915 43.31 10.73 36.48
N PHE A 916 42.93 9.54 36.01
CA PHE A 916 42.28 9.34 34.70
C PHE A 916 40.95 10.11 34.59
N MET A 917 40.10 10.02 35.61
CA MET A 917 38.81 10.70 35.65
C MET A 917 38.99 12.22 35.61
N ARG A 918 39.96 12.76 36.35
CA ARG A 918 40.31 14.18 36.32
C ARG A 918 40.74 14.61 34.92
N ALA A 919 41.69 13.90 34.32
CA ALA A 919 42.17 14.20 32.97
C ALA A 919 41.04 14.16 31.93
N THR A 920 40.16 13.16 32.01
CA THR A 920 39.02 13.02 31.09
C THR A 920 38.00 14.16 31.24
N LEU A 921 37.70 14.57 32.48
CA LEU A 921 36.80 15.70 32.73
C LEU A 921 37.42 17.02 32.25
N GLU A 922 38.71 17.26 32.50
CA GLU A 922 39.43 18.42 31.98
C GLU A 922 39.42 18.46 30.44
N GLU A 923 39.52 17.30 29.78
CA GLU A 923 39.38 17.16 28.32
C GLU A 923 37.96 17.53 27.83
N ILE A 924 36.92 17.00 28.50
CA ILE A 924 35.51 17.33 28.22
C ILE A 924 35.31 18.85 28.27
N PHE A 925 35.92 19.53 29.24
CA PHE A 925 35.83 20.98 29.40
C PHE A 925 36.96 21.77 28.73
N ASN A 926 37.68 21.19 27.76
CA ASN A 926 38.67 21.93 26.96
C ASN A 926 38.03 22.51 25.68
N PRO A 927 37.93 23.85 25.51
CA PRO A 927 37.33 24.47 24.32
C PRO A 927 38.05 24.16 23.00
N ALA A 928 39.34 23.81 23.06
CA ALA A 928 40.14 23.47 21.87
C ALA A 928 39.87 22.05 21.34
N ILE A 929 39.22 21.20 22.13
CA ILE A 929 38.91 19.81 21.77
C ILE A 929 37.44 19.75 21.33
N PRO A 930 37.13 19.55 20.04
CA PRO A 930 35.75 19.43 19.57
C PRO A 930 35.15 18.07 19.94
N PHE A 931 33.82 17.96 19.90
CA PHE A 931 33.16 16.67 19.97
C PHE A 931 33.18 15.99 18.61
N ARG A 932 33.84 14.84 18.54
CA ARG A 932 34.00 14.01 17.35
C ARG A 932 33.61 12.57 17.68
N HIS A 933 33.16 11.80 16.69
CA HIS A 933 32.96 10.37 16.88
C HIS A 933 34.30 9.64 16.99
N ASN A 934 34.34 8.52 17.70
CA ASN A 934 35.48 7.63 17.72
C ASN A 934 35.24 6.48 16.73
N PRO A 935 36.00 6.37 15.62
CA PRO A 935 35.78 5.34 14.60
C PRO A 935 35.90 3.90 15.08
N ASP A 936 36.63 3.66 16.19
CA ASP A 936 36.79 2.31 16.75
C ASP A 936 35.60 1.90 17.63
N THR A 937 34.66 2.80 17.89
CA THR A 937 33.47 2.50 18.70
C THR A 937 32.55 1.55 17.95
N GLN A 938 32.20 0.46 18.62
CA GLN A 938 31.19 -0.45 18.10
C GLN A 938 29.82 0.24 18.10
N ILE A 939 29.31 0.55 16.90
CA ILE A 939 27.95 1.05 16.70
C ILE A 939 27.03 -0.14 16.45
N TYR A 940 26.00 -0.29 17.30
CA TYR A 940 24.95 -1.28 17.07
C TYR A 940 23.95 -0.74 16.05
N PRO A 941 23.39 -1.57 15.14
CA PRO A 941 22.40 -1.11 14.16
C PRO A 941 21.17 -0.40 14.75
N SER A 942 20.85 -0.71 16.01
CA SER A 942 19.77 -0.11 16.78
C SER A 942 20.18 1.11 17.61
N ASP A 943 21.45 1.55 17.57
CA ASP A 943 21.85 2.77 18.28
C ASP A 943 21.16 3.99 17.64
N PRO A 944 20.41 4.77 18.41
CA PRO A 944 19.61 5.89 17.88
C PRO A 944 20.44 7.00 17.24
N TYR A 945 21.72 7.07 17.56
CA TYR A 945 22.60 8.10 17.06
C TYR A 945 23.38 7.66 15.81
N THR A 946 23.18 6.42 15.33
CA THR A 946 23.90 5.84 14.17
C THR A 946 23.90 6.76 12.96
N LEU A 947 22.79 7.44 12.67
CA LEU A 947 22.68 8.37 11.55
C LEU A 947 23.65 9.57 11.63
N PHE A 948 24.05 9.98 12.84
CA PHE A 948 25.01 11.07 13.05
C PHE A 948 26.47 10.63 12.82
N TYR A 949 26.76 9.33 12.84
CA TYR A 949 28.12 8.78 12.71
C TYR A 949 28.44 8.23 11.31
N ARG A 950 27.47 8.23 10.39
CA ARG A 950 27.56 7.56 9.07
C ARG A 950 28.77 7.93 8.20
N ASN A 951 29.42 9.07 8.46
CA ASN A 951 30.60 9.55 7.72
C ASN A 951 31.90 9.51 8.54
N ALA A 952 31.87 8.92 9.74
CA ALA A 952 33.05 8.74 10.58
C ALA A 952 33.71 7.40 10.22
N VAL A 953 34.48 7.39 9.12
CA VAL A 953 35.16 6.20 8.61
C VAL A 953 36.51 6.02 9.31
N SER A 954 36.96 4.77 9.52
CA SER A 954 38.33 4.52 9.97
C SER A 954 39.31 4.95 8.86
N ILE A 955 40.40 5.62 9.24
CA ILE A 955 41.41 6.14 8.29
C ILE A 955 41.99 5.04 7.37
N ASN A 956 41.81 3.76 7.71
CA ASN A 956 42.28 2.63 6.90
C ASN A 956 41.35 2.28 5.72
N GLU A 957 40.04 2.54 5.79
CA GLU A 957 39.11 2.13 4.72
C GLU A 957 39.11 3.09 3.51
N GLU A 958 39.50 4.36 3.70
CA GLU A 958 39.71 5.29 2.57
C GLU A 958 40.91 4.90 1.69
N SER A 959 41.77 3.98 2.14
CA SER A 959 42.92 3.52 1.35
C SER A 959 42.63 2.34 0.41
N GLU A 960 41.42 1.77 0.46
CA GLU A 960 41.01 0.63 -0.37
C GLU A 960 39.84 0.92 -1.35
N LEU A 961 39.35 2.17 -1.45
CA LEU A 961 38.26 2.56 -2.36
C LEU A 961 38.70 3.39 -3.57
#